data_AF-A0A8S3R7N8-F1
#
_entry.id   AF-A0A8S3R7N8-F1
#
_cell.length_a   1.000
_cell.length_b   1.000
_cell.length_c   1.000
_cell.angle_alpha   90.00
_cell.angle_beta   90.00
_cell.angle_gamma   90.00
#
_symmetry.space_group_name_H-M   'P 1'
#
loop_
_entity.id
_entity.type
_entity.pdbx_description
1 polymer ?
#
loop_
_entity_poly.entity_id
_entity_poly.type
_entity_poly.pdbx_seq_one_letter_code
_entity_poly.pdbx_strand_id
1 'polypeptide(L)'
;MVVIKVGCAQIKDDREAFAIVPVSPQEVRDLDFANDASKVLAEIAQKLEKESITQNERRVLTQLLSDLIYFVTMQESHNTGGDPLKVEMLKSKECRERQKLLREQNILKQVFQILKAPFSGNGPVIEMEELANQRHAPFRQICKLCYHILRLSQQDYRKNQEYIAKHFAFMQKQIGYDVLAEETITALLNNNRKLLEAHITKQEIETFVSLVRRNRKPRFLDYLYVLCVSNGSAIPATQDLICNCLLSDENQDILIETRMEKTQMEVEMEVENPDGTAASEPIVTIEEVEEVVLVWEDAEHHQKQKSIEELAKCVTEHRHMAGLDSLEDAGIIEYYRHQLDLFSHMCLERQYLAINKLSPQLHIDLILRCMSDDVLPFDLRASFCRLMLHMHVDRDPQEIIKPVKYARLWSEIPTAISIEDYESNVSKDPEKEKVKPRFSQTIMFVEDYLTKVVEEKWSFSDMKQNKLTFEVVNLAKQLIYFGFYSFSDLLRLTKTLLSILDYVPEKHITPVAMATATGEDQDKSMISEVISPKKSEEEVDTVVMDTKLKIIEILKFILDVRLDYRITCLLSIFKHEFDENNSIKDTDNGLDLEAISTHAEGIFDGSAETQDLDLDGQGGKMFLRVLLNLVMHNYPTLVSGALQLLFRHFSQRQEVLQAFKQVQLLLTSSDVENYKQIKTDLDERQL
;
A
#
# COMPACT_ATOMS: atom_id res chain seq x y z
N MET A 1 -21.49 -3.18 32.61
CA MET A 1 -20.74 -3.14 33.88
C MET A 1 -21.24 -4.26 34.77
N VAL A 2 -20.35 -5.09 35.29
CA VAL A 2 -20.70 -6.02 36.38
C VAL A 2 -20.68 -5.20 37.66
N VAL A 3 -21.84 -5.01 38.28
CA VAL A 3 -21.96 -4.27 39.54
C VAL A 3 -21.78 -5.26 40.68
N ILE A 4 -20.65 -5.18 41.38
CA ILE A 4 -20.42 -5.94 42.61
C ILE A 4 -20.79 -5.03 43.78
N LYS A 5 -21.73 -5.46 44.61
CA LYS A 5 -22.13 -4.70 45.81
C LYS A 5 -21.05 -4.87 46.88
N VAL A 6 -20.56 -3.76 47.41
CA VAL A 6 -19.68 -3.73 48.57
C VAL A 6 -20.56 -3.59 49.81
N GLY A 7 -20.32 -4.42 50.83
CA GLY A 7 -21.02 -4.39 52.12
C GLY A 7 -20.03 -4.24 53.27
N CYS A 8 -20.54 -4.04 54.47
CA CYS A 8 -19.73 -4.05 55.69
C CYS A 8 -20.19 -5.17 56.64
N ALA A 9 -19.26 -5.76 57.35
CA ALA A 9 -19.51 -6.77 58.38
C ALA A 9 -18.92 -6.30 59.71
N GLN A 10 -19.44 -6.82 60.83
CA GLN A 10 -18.90 -6.53 62.18
C GLN A 10 -17.59 -7.28 62.47
N ILE A 11 -17.17 -8.18 61.58
CA ILE A 11 -15.95 -8.95 61.69
C ILE A 11 -14.86 -8.21 60.92
N LYS A 12 -13.72 -7.98 61.56
CA LYS A 12 -12.55 -7.41 60.90
C LYS A 12 -11.91 -8.47 60.00
N ASP A 13 -11.90 -8.23 58.69
CA ASP A 13 -11.18 -9.05 57.71
C ASP A 13 -9.95 -8.28 57.20
N ASP A 14 -8.75 -8.77 57.53
CA ASP A 14 -7.49 -8.14 57.12
C ASP A 14 -7.17 -8.36 55.62
N ARG A 15 -7.97 -9.18 54.91
CA ARG A 15 -7.86 -9.37 53.44
C ARG A 15 -8.58 -8.27 52.66
N GLU A 16 -9.57 -7.61 53.27
CA GLU A 16 -10.36 -6.53 52.65
C GLU A 16 -9.67 -5.17 52.86
N ALA A 17 -8.48 -5.02 52.30
CA ALA A 17 -7.72 -3.78 52.34
C ALA A 17 -7.88 -2.98 51.03
N PHE A 18 -8.22 -1.69 51.15
CA PHE A 18 -8.24 -0.76 50.01
C PHE A 18 -6.94 0.03 49.93
N ALA A 19 -6.42 0.20 48.72
CA ALA A 19 -5.31 1.10 48.46
C ALA A 19 -5.82 2.51 48.18
N ILE A 20 -5.26 3.51 48.86
CA ILE A 20 -5.47 4.92 48.51
C ILE A 20 -4.49 5.26 47.38
N VAL A 21 -5.01 5.43 46.17
CA VAL A 21 -4.21 5.80 45.00
C VAL A 21 -4.29 7.32 44.79
N PRO A 22 -3.19 8.08 44.94
CA PRO A 22 -3.19 9.51 44.68
C PRO A 22 -3.38 9.78 43.18
N VAL A 23 -4.27 10.72 42.87
CA VAL A 23 -4.57 11.15 41.49
C VAL A 23 -3.85 12.46 41.20
N SER A 24 -3.37 12.65 39.98
CA SER A 24 -2.67 13.88 39.61
C SER A 24 -3.63 15.09 39.59
N PRO A 25 -3.19 16.29 40.02
CA PRO A 25 -4.03 17.49 39.93
C PRO A 25 -4.44 17.85 38.48
N GLN A 26 -3.67 17.42 37.49
CA GLN A 26 -3.99 17.62 36.07
C GLN A 26 -5.19 16.79 35.64
N GLU A 27 -5.28 15.52 36.04
CA GLU A 27 -6.44 14.67 35.73
C GLU A 27 -7.74 15.22 36.33
N VAL A 28 -7.67 15.79 37.54
CA VAL A 28 -8.83 16.44 38.18
C VAL A 28 -9.27 17.66 37.36
N ARG A 29 -8.32 18.51 36.94
CA ARG A 29 -8.63 19.66 36.06
C ARG A 29 -9.23 19.23 34.72
N ASP A 30 -8.69 18.18 34.10
CA ASP A 30 -9.18 17.64 32.84
C ASP A 30 -10.62 17.11 32.99
N LEU A 31 -10.94 16.48 34.13
CA LEU A 31 -12.29 16.02 34.46
C LEU A 31 -13.26 17.17 34.69
N ASP A 32 -12.86 18.18 35.46
CA ASP A 32 -13.67 19.36 35.75
C ASP A 32 -13.98 20.14 34.46
N PHE A 33 -12.98 20.35 33.61
CA PHE A 33 -13.15 20.97 32.29
C PHE A 33 -14.15 20.19 31.43
N ALA A 34 -14.02 18.86 31.35
CA ALA A 34 -14.93 18.04 30.57
C ALA A 34 -16.38 18.10 31.10
N ASN A 35 -16.55 18.12 32.42
CA ASN A 35 -17.85 18.23 33.06
C ASN A 35 -18.52 19.58 32.78
N ASP A 36 -17.78 20.68 32.92
CA ASP A 36 -18.31 22.01 32.69
C ASP A 36 -18.60 22.26 31.20
N ALA A 37 -17.73 21.78 30.31
CA ALA A 37 -18.00 21.77 28.87
C ALA A 37 -19.29 21.00 28.54
N SER A 38 -19.48 19.81 29.13
CA SER A 38 -20.70 19.00 28.92
C SER A 38 -21.97 19.73 29.35
N LYS A 39 -21.95 20.43 30.49
CA LYS A 39 -23.10 21.25 30.96
C LYS A 39 -23.41 22.39 30.00
N VAL A 40 -22.39 23.15 29.59
CA VAL A 40 -22.56 24.29 28.67
C VAL A 40 -23.09 23.82 27.32
N LEU A 41 -22.55 22.72 26.78
CA LEU A 41 -23.04 22.13 25.53
C LEU A 41 -24.49 21.65 25.67
N ALA A 42 -24.87 21.05 26.80
CA ALA A 42 -26.23 20.60 27.06
C ALA A 42 -27.25 21.76 27.13
N GLU A 43 -26.90 22.86 27.80
CA GLU A 43 -27.74 24.05 27.87
C GLU A 43 -27.96 24.67 26.48
N ILE A 44 -26.89 24.76 25.68
CA ILE A 44 -26.96 25.29 24.32
C ILE A 44 -27.76 24.36 23.40
N ALA A 45 -27.56 23.04 23.51
CA ALA A 45 -28.31 22.05 22.74
C ALA A 45 -29.82 22.12 23.03
N GLN A 46 -30.22 22.20 24.30
CA GLN A 46 -31.63 22.34 24.69
C GLN A 46 -32.25 23.65 24.22
N LYS A 47 -31.49 24.75 24.23
CA LYS A 47 -31.94 26.02 23.66
C LYS A 47 -32.12 25.90 22.14
N LEU A 48 -31.16 25.29 21.44
CA LEU A 48 -31.18 25.11 19.99
C LEU A 48 -32.36 24.24 19.52
N GLU A 49 -32.83 23.30 20.35
CA GLU A 49 -34.04 22.50 20.07
C GLU A 49 -35.34 23.30 20.16
N LYS A 50 -35.37 24.40 20.92
CA LYS A 50 -36.59 25.19 21.21
C LYS A 50 -36.62 26.53 20.49
N GLU A 51 -35.49 27.21 20.39
CA GLU A 51 -35.35 28.60 19.91
C GLU A 51 -34.03 28.80 19.16
N SER A 52 -33.92 29.89 18.40
CA SER A 52 -32.66 30.24 17.73
C SER A 52 -31.64 30.82 18.72
N ILE A 53 -30.40 30.33 18.69
CA ILE A 53 -29.30 30.83 19.53
C ILE A 53 -28.81 32.23 19.11
N THR A 54 -28.45 33.05 20.10
CA THR A 54 -27.93 34.42 19.92
C THR A 54 -26.51 34.43 19.32
N GLN A 55 -26.07 35.57 18.78
CA GLN A 55 -24.73 35.71 18.20
C GLN A 55 -23.60 35.51 19.25
N ASN A 56 -23.82 35.92 20.49
CA ASN A 56 -22.86 35.73 21.57
C ASN A 56 -22.77 34.26 21.99
N GLU A 57 -23.90 33.57 22.13
CA GLU A 57 -23.92 32.13 22.42
C GLU A 57 -23.23 31.32 21.32
N ARG A 58 -23.41 31.71 20.03
CA ARG A 58 -22.67 31.10 18.92
C ARG A 58 -21.17 31.27 19.06
N ARG A 59 -20.68 32.47 19.39
CA ARG A 59 -19.25 32.72 19.61
C ARG A 59 -18.69 31.90 20.77
N VAL A 60 -19.42 31.81 21.88
CA VAL A 60 -19.04 31.00 23.04
C VAL A 60 -18.98 29.52 22.67
N LEU A 61 -19.98 29.02 21.91
CA LEU A 61 -19.99 27.64 21.44
C LEU A 61 -18.80 27.34 20.51
N THR A 62 -18.53 28.21 19.53
CA THR A 62 -17.38 28.04 18.63
C THR A 62 -16.05 28.00 19.39
N GLN A 63 -15.88 28.88 20.39
CA GLN A 63 -14.68 28.90 21.22
C GLN A 63 -14.56 27.61 22.04
N LEU A 64 -15.63 27.18 22.72
CA LEU A 64 -15.64 25.97 23.52
C LEU A 64 -15.34 24.71 22.70
N LEU A 65 -15.89 24.60 21.48
CA LEU A 65 -15.59 23.49 20.58
C LEU A 65 -14.12 23.52 20.12
N SER A 66 -13.56 24.71 19.89
CA SER A 66 -12.13 24.86 19.57
C SER A 66 -11.26 24.44 20.74
N ASP A 67 -11.60 24.86 21.97
CA ASP A 67 -10.90 24.47 23.19
C ASP A 67 -10.98 22.96 23.43
N LEU A 68 -12.11 22.32 23.10
CA LEU A 68 -12.25 20.87 23.14
C LEU A 68 -11.32 20.15 22.15
N ILE A 69 -11.09 20.70 20.97
CA ILE A 69 -10.15 20.14 19.98
C ILE A 69 -8.72 20.17 20.55
N TYR A 70 -8.28 21.33 21.04
CA TYR A 70 -6.96 21.48 21.66
C TYR A 70 -6.81 20.62 22.93
N PHE A 71 -7.88 20.50 23.72
CA PHE A 71 -7.93 19.62 24.88
C PHE A 71 -7.66 18.16 24.49
N VAL A 72 -8.39 17.64 23.50
CA VAL A 72 -8.24 16.23 23.06
C VAL A 72 -6.86 15.98 22.45
N THR A 73 -6.31 16.94 21.71
CA THR A 73 -4.99 16.81 21.05
C THR A 73 -3.81 17.10 21.97
N MET A 74 -4.06 17.50 23.22
CA MET A 74 -3.05 17.92 24.20
C MET A 74 -2.13 19.05 23.71
N GLN A 75 -2.64 19.92 22.85
CA GLN A 75 -1.92 21.11 22.38
C GLN A 75 -2.29 22.33 23.23
N GLU A 76 -1.33 23.19 23.53
CA GLU A 76 -1.57 24.40 24.32
C GLU A 76 -2.35 25.44 23.49
N SER A 77 -3.49 25.88 24.01
CA SER A 77 -4.43 26.83 23.39
C SER A 77 -3.90 28.26 23.26
N HIS A 78 -2.71 28.57 23.78
CA HIS A 78 -2.23 29.93 23.90
C HIS A 78 -1.17 30.24 22.82
N ASN A 79 -1.56 31.01 21.81
CA ASN A 79 -0.73 31.70 20.79
C ASN A 79 -0.46 31.02 19.45
N THR A 80 -1.06 29.88 19.10
CA THR A 80 -1.11 29.49 17.69
C THR A 80 -2.40 30.05 17.10
N GLY A 81 -2.30 31.10 16.29
CA GLY A 81 -3.41 31.57 15.42
C GLY A 81 -3.77 30.56 14.32
N GLY A 82 -3.63 29.26 14.62
CA GLY A 82 -3.89 28.15 13.72
C GLY A 82 -5.38 27.86 13.66
N ASP A 83 -5.83 27.43 12.49
CA ASP A 83 -7.20 27.00 12.26
C ASP A 83 -7.49 25.71 13.05
N PRO A 84 -8.45 25.69 14.01
CA PRO A 84 -8.79 24.51 14.80
C PRO A 84 -9.19 23.29 13.95
N LEU A 85 -9.66 23.51 12.71
CA LEU A 85 -10.03 22.44 11.79
C LEU A 85 -8.84 21.70 11.17
N LYS A 86 -7.63 22.26 11.25
CA LYS A 86 -6.39 21.67 10.73
C LYS A 86 -5.57 20.96 11.82
N VAL A 87 -6.08 20.89 13.04
CA VAL A 87 -5.39 20.27 14.17
C VAL A 87 -5.49 18.76 14.02
N GLU A 88 -4.36 18.09 13.91
CA GLU A 88 -4.32 16.63 13.82
C GLU A 88 -3.70 16.00 15.08
N MET A 89 -4.22 14.85 15.47
CA MET A 89 -3.71 14.06 16.59
C MET A 89 -2.48 13.26 16.14
N LEU A 90 -1.29 13.80 16.44
CA LEU A 90 0.00 13.17 16.14
C LEU A 90 0.31 11.96 17.05
N LYS A 91 -0.27 11.91 18.26
CA LYS A 91 0.00 10.87 19.27
C LYS A 91 -1.27 10.32 19.90
N SER A 92 -2.01 9.53 19.14
CA SER A 92 -3.31 8.98 19.56
C SER A 92 -3.26 8.20 20.87
N LYS A 93 -2.20 7.41 21.10
CA LYS A 93 -2.02 6.61 22.33
C LYS A 93 -1.90 7.45 23.61
N GLU A 94 -1.27 8.62 23.54
CA GLU A 94 -1.06 9.50 24.69
C GLU A 94 -2.35 10.27 25.05
N CYS A 95 -3.26 10.48 24.09
CA CYS A 95 -4.51 11.23 24.27
C CYS A 95 -5.70 10.37 24.76
N ARG A 96 -5.47 9.07 25.00
CA ARG A 96 -6.54 8.08 25.22
C ARG A 96 -7.43 8.37 26.43
N GLU A 97 -6.86 8.88 27.53
CA GLU A 97 -7.65 9.22 28.72
C GLU A 97 -8.55 10.44 28.47
N ARG A 98 -8.10 11.44 27.70
CA ARG A 98 -8.94 12.57 27.30
C ARG A 98 -10.04 12.18 26.31
N GLN A 99 -9.74 11.32 25.34
CA GLN A 99 -10.77 10.73 24.46
C GLN A 99 -11.80 9.91 25.26
N LYS A 100 -11.39 9.24 26.34
CA LYS A 100 -12.28 8.51 27.25
C LYS A 100 -13.15 9.47 28.06
N LEU A 101 -12.60 10.57 28.56
CA LEU A 101 -13.38 11.62 29.25
C LEU A 101 -14.50 12.17 28.37
N LEU A 102 -14.26 12.39 27.07
CA LEU A 102 -15.32 12.84 26.15
C LEU A 102 -16.54 11.91 26.12
N ARG A 103 -16.32 10.58 26.18
CA ARG A 103 -17.39 9.59 26.20
C ARG A 103 -18.05 9.50 27.57
N GLU A 104 -17.27 9.31 28.62
CA GLU A 104 -17.78 9.07 29.98
C GLU A 104 -18.49 10.30 30.58
N GLN A 105 -18.02 11.52 30.25
CA GLN A 105 -18.68 12.78 30.65
C GLN A 105 -19.77 13.26 29.68
N ASN A 106 -20.22 12.39 28.78
CA ASN A 106 -21.30 12.63 27.82
C ASN A 106 -21.08 13.78 26.82
N ILE A 107 -19.85 14.27 26.63
CA ILE A 107 -19.58 15.33 25.64
C ILE A 107 -19.97 14.86 24.24
N LEU A 108 -19.62 13.63 23.84
CA LEU A 108 -20.01 13.08 22.54
C LEU A 108 -21.53 13.05 22.34
N LYS A 109 -22.30 12.77 23.40
CA LYS A 109 -23.76 12.81 23.38
C LYS A 109 -24.26 14.23 23.09
N GLN A 110 -23.70 15.24 23.76
CA GLN A 110 -24.07 16.64 23.56
C GLN A 110 -23.70 17.13 22.17
N VAL A 111 -22.53 16.75 21.65
CA VAL A 111 -22.10 17.07 20.27
C VAL A 111 -23.11 16.54 19.25
N PHE A 112 -23.56 15.29 19.39
CA PHE A 112 -24.62 14.75 18.52
C PHE A 112 -25.96 15.45 18.68
N GLN A 113 -26.30 15.92 19.89
CA GLN A 113 -27.53 16.71 20.11
C GLN A 113 -27.44 18.07 19.42
N ILE A 114 -26.31 18.76 19.48
CA ILE A 114 -26.08 20.02 18.77
C ILE A 114 -26.18 19.82 17.26
N LEU A 115 -25.65 18.71 16.73
CA LEU A 115 -25.78 18.38 15.30
C LEU A 115 -27.22 18.06 14.89
N LYS A 116 -28.05 17.49 15.78
CA LYS A 116 -29.44 17.07 15.50
C LYS A 116 -30.47 18.17 15.73
N ALA A 117 -30.28 19.00 16.75
CA ALA A 117 -31.24 20.00 17.21
C ALA A 117 -31.80 20.92 16.09
N PRO A 118 -31.00 21.44 15.15
CA PRO A 118 -31.51 22.30 14.06
C PRO A 118 -32.45 21.60 13.08
N PHE A 119 -32.39 20.27 13.01
CA PHE A 119 -33.15 19.44 12.07
C PHE A 119 -34.28 18.67 12.76
N SER A 120 -34.43 18.83 14.08
CA SER A 120 -35.47 18.21 14.89
C SER A 120 -36.67 19.17 14.92
N GLY A 121 -37.83 18.71 14.44
CA GLY A 121 -39.00 19.54 14.08
C GLY A 121 -39.72 20.37 15.15
N ASN A 122 -39.05 20.79 16.24
CA ASN A 122 -39.63 21.60 17.31
C ASN A 122 -39.17 23.09 17.32
N GLY A 123 -38.19 23.46 16.49
CA GLY A 123 -37.71 24.85 16.32
C GLY A 123 -37.82 25.35 14.87
N PRO A 124 -37.26 26.52 14.50
CA PRO A 124 -37.14 26.92 13.10
C PRO A 124 -36.26 25.91 12.37
N VAL A 125 -36.90 24.96 11.70
CA VAL A 125 -36.25 23.89 10.94
C VAL A 125 -35.44 24.55 9.84
N ILE A 126 -34.12 24.55 9.99
CA ILE A 126 -33.24 24.87 8.87
C ILE A 126 -33.25 23.61 8.02
N GLU A 127 -33.81 23.67 6.82
CA GLU A 127 -33.70 22.55 5.89
C GLU A 127 -32.21 22.31 5.59
N MET A 128 -31.79 21.04 5.44
CA MET A 128 -30.36 20.73 5.23
C MET A 128 -29.78 21.45 4.00
N GLU A 129 -30.62 21.79 3.03
CA GLU A 129 -30.27 22.56 1.83
C GLU A 129 -29.96 24.05 2.13
N GLU A 130 -30.55 24.63 3.18
CA GLU A 130 -30.32 26.04 3.57
C GLU A 130 -28.97 26.25 4.27
N LEU A 131 -28.33 25.19 4.78
CA LEU A 131 -26.96 25.25 5.32
C LEU A 131 -25.95 25.75 4.28
N ALA A 132 -26.21 25.54 2.99
CA ALA A 132 -25.38 25.99 1.89
C ALA A 132 -25.37 27.53 1.75
N ASN A 133 -26.37 28.23 2.28
CA ASN A 133 -26.48 29.68 2.21
C ASN A 133 -25.46 30.39 3.12
N GLN A 134 -24.88 31.50 2.65
CA GLN A 134 -23.91 32.31 3.41
C GLN A 134 -24.45 32.80 4.77
N ARG A 135 -25.77 32.96 4.91
CA ARG A 135 -26.43 33.36 6.17
C ARG A 135 -26.18 32.36 7.32
N HIS A 136 -25.95 31.08 6.99
CA HIS A 136 -25.70 30.03 7.98
C HIS A 136 -24.22 29.65 8.11
N ALA A 137 -23.30 30.42 7.52
CA ALA A 137 -21.86 30.15 7.61
C ALA A 137 -21.33 29.97 9.05
N PRO A 138 -21.75 30.76 10.06
CA PRO A 138 -21.32 30.53 11.45
C PRO A 138 -21.78 29.19 12.01
N PHE A 139 -22.97 28.72 11.61
CA PHE A 139 -23.51 27.45 12.04
C PHE A 139 -22.85 26.27 11.33
N ARG A 140 -22.49 26.44 10.05
CA ARG A 140 -21.66 25.47 9.32
C ARG A 140 -20.31 25.27 10.01
N GLN A 141 -19.68 26.35 10.46
CA GLN A 141 -18.42 26.27 11.23
C GLN A 141 -18.58 25.47 12.52
N ILE A 142 -19.68 25.65 13.26
CA ILE A 142 -20.00 24.85 14.44
C ILE A 142 -20.11 23.36 14.09
N CYS A 143 -20.79 23.03 12.98
CA CYS A 143 -20.90 21.64 12.51
C CYS A 143 -19.53 21.06 12.14
N LYS A 144 -18.69 21.80 11.41
CA LYS A 144 -17.32 21.38 11.07
C LYS A 144 -16.49 21.06 12.31
N LEU A 145 -16.56 21.90 13.34
CA LEU A 145 -15.86 21.67 14.61
C LEU A 145 -16.42 20.44 15.35
N CYS A 146 -17.74 20.26 15.36
CA CYS A 146 -18.37 19.08 15.95
C CYS A 146 -17.90 17.79 15.28
N TYR A 147 -17.91 17.73 13.95
CA TYR A 147 -17.42 16.57 13.19
C TYR A 147 -15.92 16.35 13.37
N HIS A 148 -15.13 17.42 13.44
CA HIS A 148 -13.71 17.32 13.74
C HIS A 148 -13.45 16.71 15.14
N ILE A 149 -14.18 17.14 16.18
CA ILE A 149 -14.11 16.51 17.52
C ILE A 149 -14.49 15.03 17.45
N LEU A 150 -15.53 14.67 16.70
CA LEU A 150 -15.92 13.27 16.51
C LEU A 150 -14.79 12.47 15.86
N ARG A 151 -14.16 13.00 14.79
CA ARG A 151 -13.01 12.40 14.10
C ARG A 151 -11.83 12.16 15.04
N LEU A 152 -11.46 13.16 15.85
CA LEU A 152 -10.36 13.03 16.82
C LEU A 152 -10.69 12.06 17.96
N SER A 153 -11.96 12.03 18.42
CA SER A 153 -12.37 11.18 19.53
C SER A 153 -12.34 9.67 19.21
N GLN A 154 -12.41 9.30 17.93
CA GLN A 154 -12.46 7.90 17.46
C GLN A 154 -11.13 7.35 16.95
N GLN A 155 -10.15 8.22 16.70
CA GLN A 155 -8.83 7.81 16.20
C GLN A 155 -8.18 6.80 17.16
N ASP A 156 -7.87 5.62 16.63
CA ASP A 156 -7.31 4.46 17.34
C ASP A 156 -8.06 4.02 18.60
N TYR A 157 -9.36 4.36 18.73
CA TYR A 157 -10.13 4.04 19.94
C TYR A 157 -11.47 3.36 19.65
N ARG A 158 -11.42 2.02 19.59
CA ARG A 158 -12.56 1.12 19.32
C ARG A 158 -13.83 1.39 20.10
N LYS A 159 -13.75 1.68 21.41
CA LYS A 159 -14.96 1.93 22.23
C LYS A 159 -15.68 3.22 21.82
N ASN A 160 -14.95 4.23 21.35
CA ASN A 160 -15.53 5.46 20.84
C ASN A 160 -16.09 5.25 19.43
N GLN A 161 -15.41 4.48 18.58
CA GLN A 161 -15.92 4.07 17.27
C GLN A 161 -17.27 3.35 17.38
N GLU A 162 -17.39 2.37 18.28
CA GLU A 162 -18.65 1.65 18.54
C GLU A 162 -19.77 2.57 19.06
N TYR A 163 -19.43 3.62 19.82
CA TYR A 163 -20.41 4.61 20.28
C TYR A 163 -20.91 5.49 19.13
N ILE A 164 -19.99 6.01 18.32
CA ILE A 164 -20.28 6.89 17.17
C ILE A 164 -21.03 6.13 16.07
N ALA A 165 -20.70 4.87 15.83
CA ALA A 165 -21.36 4.02 14.84
C ALA A 165 -22.88 3.88 15.07
N LYS A 166 -23.37 4.00 16.30
CA LYS A 166 -24.82 4.01 16.58
C LYS A 166 -25.56 5.20 15.96
N HIS A 167 -24.82 6.26 15.62
CA HIS A 167 -25.34 7.46 14.97
C HIS A 167 -24.94 7.55 13.49
N PHE A 168 -24.45 6.46 12.90
CA PHE A 168 -24.05 6.39 11.49
C PHE A 168 -25.14 6.87 10.54
N ALA A 169 -26.37 6.34 10.70
CA ALA A 169 -27.53 6.71 9.88
C ALA A 169 -27.89 8.21 9.92
N PHE A 170 -27.51 8.90 11.00
CA PHE A 170 -27.69 10.33 11.11
C PHE A 170 -26.59 11.09 10.36
N MET A 171 -25.32 10.70 10.54
CA MET A 171 -24.19 11.34 9.84
C MET A 171 -24.31 11.19 8.32
N GLN A 172 -24.83 10.04 7.85
CA GLN A 172 -25.13 9.79 6.43
C GLN A 172 -26.00 10.88 5.79
N LYS A 173 -27.03 11.37 6.50
CA LYS A 173 -27.93 12.40 5.98
C LYS A 173 -27.26 13.76 5.79
N GLN A 174 -26.12 13.98 6.45
CA GLN A 174 -25.40 15.25 6.45
C GLN A 174 -24.23 15.27 5.47
N ILE A 175 -24.00 14.19 4.71
CA ILE A 175 -22.91 14.15 3.73
C ILE A 175 -23.20 15.12 2.58
N GLY A 176 -22.20 15.90 2.19
CA GLY A 176 -22.27 16.83 1.06
C GLY A 176 -22.70 18.25 1.39
N TYR A 177 -23.10 18.54 2.62
CA TYR A 177 -23.48 19.91 3.01
C TYR A 177 -22.28 20.75 3.50
N ASP A 178 -21.05 20.35 3.16
CA ASP A 178 -19.80 21.02 3.58
C ASP A 178 -19.72 21.15 5.11
N VAL A 179 -20.03 20.07 5.83
CA VAL A 179 -19.97 20.00 7.30
C VAL A 179 -18.88 19.06 7.81
N LEU A 180 -18.06 18.45 6.93
CA LEU A 180 -17.03 17.45 7.24
C LEU A 180 -17.56 16.12 7.81
N ALA A 181 -18.82 15.79 7.50
CA ALA A 181 -19.40 14.49 7.86
C ALA A 181 -18.68 13.35 7.13
N GLU A 182 -18.34 13.57 5.86
CA GLU A 182 -17.61 12.65 5.00
C GLU A 182 -16.28 12.18 5.59
N GLU A 183 -15.42 13.09 6.05
CA GLU A 183 -14.11 12.73 6.62
C GLU A 183 -14.26 11.91 7.91
N THR A 184 -15.27 12.24 8.72
CA THR A 184 -15.54 11.54 9.99
C THR A 184 -16.04 10.12 9.73
N ILE A 185 -16.89 9.94 8.72
CA ILE A 185 -17.40 8.63 8.29
C ILE A 185 -16.27 7.79 7.72
N THR A 186 -15.47 8.34 6.80
CA THR A 186 -14.33 7.62 6.22
C THR A 186 -13.34 7.20 7.30
N ALA A 187 -13.02 8.07 8.25
CA ALA A 187 -12.16 7.73 9.39
C ALA A 187 -12.77 6.69 10.34
N LEU A 188 -14.10 6.67 10.50
CA LEU A 188 -14.81 5.66 11.31
C LEU A 188 -14.78 4.29 10.64
N LEU A 189 -14.92 4.26 9.31
CA LEU A 189 -14.99 3.03 8.53
C LEU A 189 -13.61 2.45 8.20
N ASN A 190 -12.59 3.30 8.14
CA ASN A 190 -11.21 2.87 7.91
C ASN A 190 -10.82 1.76 8.90
N ASN A 191 -10.31 0.65 8.39
CA ASN A 191 -9.85 -0.51 9.17
C ASN A 191 -10.92 -1.18 10.06
N ASN A 192 -12.21 -0.96 9.79
CA ASN A 192 -13.34 -1.47 10.57
C ASN A 192 -14.29 -2.35 9.75
N ARG A 193 -13.80 -3.52 9.30
CA ARG A 193 -14.54 -4.52 8.52
C ARG A 193 -15.98 -4.79 9.00
N LYS A 194 -16.20 -4.98 10.31
CA LYS A 194 -17.54 -5.28 10.87
C LYS A 194 -18.53 -4.13 10.68
N LEU A 195 -18.07 -2.88 10.74
CA LEU A 195 -18.94 -1.72 10.54
C LEU A 195 -19.26 -1.53 9.05
N LEU A 196 -18.27 -1.77 8.18
CA LEU A 196 -18.45 -1.76 6.73
C LEU A 196 -19.50 -2.79 6.30
N GLU A 197 -19.35 -4.05 6.70
CA GLU A 197 -20.29 -5.12 6.32
C GLU A 197 -21.71 -4.94 6.90
N ALA A 198 -21.84 -4.28 8.07
CA ALA A 198 -23.14 -4.12 8.74
C ALA A 198 -23.93 -2.87 8.33
N HIS A 199 -23.25 -1.80 7.91
CA HIS A 199 -23.86 -0.48 7.73
C HIS A 199 -23.70 0.11 6.32
N ILE A 200 -22.89 -0.49 5.45
CA ILE A 200 -22.81 -0.07 4.04
C ILE A 200 -23.78 -0.91 3.22
N THR A 201 -24.76 -0.25 2.61
CA THR A 201 -25.70 -0.83 1.66
C THR A 201 -25.63 -0.08 0.33
N LYS A 202 -26.42 -0.52 -0.66
CA LYS A 202 -26.47 0.11 -1.98
C LYS A 202 -26.85 1.60 -1.92
N GLN A 203 -27.76 1.98 -1.01
CA GLN A 203 -28.26 3.35 -0.90
C GLN A 203 -27.17 4.32 -0.44
N GLU A 204 -26.26 3.88 0.43
CA GLU A 204 -25.11 4.68 0.85
C GLU A 204 -24.14 4.90 -0.32
N ILE A 205 -23.84 3.85 -1.09
CA ILE A 205 -22.96 3.97 -2.26
C ILE A 205 -23.57 4.91 -3.30
N GLU A 206 -24.88 4.81 -3.57
CA GLU A 206 -25.59 5.74 -4.46
C GLU A 206 -25.49 7.20 -3.96
N THR A 207 -25.56 7.41 -2.64
CA THR A 207 -25.37 8.73 -2.03
C THR A 207 -23.94 9.23 -2.27
N PHE A 208 -22.91 8.41 -2.07
CA PHE A 208 -21.52 8.77 -2.37
C PHE A 208 -21.30 9.08 -3.86
N VAL A 209 -21.87 8.28 -4.77
CA VAL A 209 -21.82 8.54 -6.21
C VAL A 209 -22.49 9.87 -6.57
N SER A 210 -23.65 10.18 -5.98
CA SER A 210 -24.31 11.48 -6.18
C SER A 210 -23.46 12.66 -5.71
N LEU A 211 -22.65 12.46 -4.67
CA LEU A 211 -21.73 13.48 -4.14
C LEU A 211 -20.52 13.70 -5.02
N VAL A 212 -19.99 12.62 -5.61
CA VAL A 212 -18.96 12.67 -6.65
C VAL A 212 -19.51 13.46 -7.85
N ARG A 213 -20.74 13.15 -8.30
CA ARG A 213 -21.39 13.86 -9.41
C ARG A 213 -21.56 15.36 -9.14
N ARG A 214 -22.00 15.75 -7.94
CA ARG A 214 -22.28 17.15 -7.60
C ARG A 214 -21.03 18.00 -7.40
N ASN A 215 -19.98 17.44 -6.80
CA ASN A 215 -18.79 18.22 -6.44
C ASN A 215 -17.60 18.02 -7.37
N ARG A 216 -17.52 16.87 -8.07
CA ARG A 216 -16.42 16.46 -8.97
C ARG A 216 -15.02 16.71 -8.40
N LYS A 217 -14.82 16.40 -7.11
CA LYS A 217 -13.51 16.49 -6.45
C LYS A 217 -12.89 15.12 -6.22
N PRO A 218 -11.56 14.97 -6.38
CA PRO A 218 -10.86 13.69 -6.21
C PRO A 218 -11.09 13.05 -4.84
N ARG A 219 -11.13 13.87 -3.78
CA ARG A 219 -11.36 13.44 -2.39
C ARG A 219 -12.61 12.57 -2.17
N PHE A 220 -13.63 12.69 -3.03
CA PHE A 220 -14.86 11.91 -2.89
C PHE A 220 -14.71 10.50 -3.47
N LEU A 221 -13.81 10.32 -4.45
CA LEU A 221 -13.39 9.00 -4.92
C LEU A 221 -12.55 8.29 -3.85
N ASP A 222 -11.73 9.01 -3.09
CA ASP A 222 -10.98 8.45 -1.96
C ASP A 222 -11.87 7.79 -0.91
N TYR A 223 -13.10 8.30 -0.73
CA TYR A 223 -14.04 7.69 0.19
C TYR A 223 -14.47 6.32 -0.32
N LEU A 224 -14.86 6.20 -1.59
CA LEU A 224 -15.19 4.90 -2.20
C LEU A 224 -13.98 3.95 -2.18
N TYR A 225 -12.78 4.49 -2.38
CA TYR A 225 -11.52 3.76 -2.29
C TYR A 225 -11.29 3.15 -0.90
N VAL A 226 -11.46 3.93 0.17
CA VAL A 226 -11.30 3.45 1.57
C VAL A 226 -12.36 2.41 1.92
N LEU A 227 -13.56 2.45 1.32
CA LEU A 227 -14.60 1.46 1.55
C LEU A 227 -14.26 0.07 0.96
N CYS A 228 -13.40 0.00 -0.05
CA CYS A 228 -13.01 -1.25 -0.70
C CYS A 228 -12.07 -2.13 0.15
N VAL A 229 -11.32 -1.52 1.08
CA VAL A 229 -10.23 -2.18 1.82
C VAL A 229 -10.35 -1.95 3.34
N SER A 230 -10.06 -2.99 4.12
CA SER A 230 -9.89 -2.88 5.58
C SER A 230 -8.67 -3.67 6.03
N ASN A 231 -7.74 -3.01 6.72
CA ASN A 231 -6.46 -3.58 7.19
C ASN A 231 -5.63 -4.20 6.07
N GLY A 232 -5.66 -3.63 4.86
CA GLY A 232 -4.93 -4.14 3.70
C GLY A 232 -5.57 -5.36 3.02
N SER A 233 -6.74 -5.82 3.46
CA SER A 233 -7.51 -6.87 2.79
C SER A 233 -8.76 -6.32 2.11
N ALA A 234 -9.12 -6.89 0.96
CA ALA A 234 -10.33 -6.51 0.24
C ALA A 234 -11.59 -6.90 1.02
N ILE A 235 -12.69 -6.17 0.78
CA ILE A 235 -14.02 -6.55 1.26
C ILE A 235 -14.91 -6.83 0.04
N PRO A 236 -15.07 -8.12 -0.36
CA PRO A 236 -15.81 -8.49 -1.56
C PRO A 236 -17.23 -7.92 -1.62
N ALA A 237 -17.97 -7.98 -0.51
CA ALA A 237 -19.34 -7.48 -0.44
C ALA A 237 -19.45 -5.98 -0.72
N THR A 238 -18.49 -5.17 -0.24
CA THR A 238 -18.48 -3.72 -0.49
C THR A 238 -18.01 -3.42 -1.91
N GLN A 239 -17.00 -4.15 -2.40
CA GLN A 239 -16.55 -4.05 -3.80
C GLN A 239 -17.71 -4.35 -4.76
N ASP A 240 -18.49 -5.42 -4.55
CA ASP A 240 -19.66 -5.77 -5.36
C ASP A 240 -20.66 -4.61 -5.47
N LEU A 241 -20.98 -3.96 -4.33
CA LEU A 241 -21.91 -2.83 -4.30
C LEU A 241 -21.37 -1.64 -5.07
N ILE A 242 -20.08 -1.32 -4.91
CA ILE A 242 -19.42 -0.21 -5.62
C ILE A 242 -19.34 -0.50 -7.12
N CYS A 243 -18.93 -1.71 -7.53
CA CYS A 243 -18.86 -2.11 -8.93
C CYS A 243 -20.21 -2.02 -9.64
N ASN A 244 -21.28 -2.49 -9.00
CA ASN A 244 -22.61 -2.47 -9.59
C ASN A 244 -23.20 -1.05 -9.67
N CYS A 245 -22.89 -0.19 -8.70
CA CYS A 245 -23.38 1.19 -8.68
C CYS A 245 -22.56 2.12 -9.59
N LEU A 246 -21.24 2.15 -9.40
CA LEU A 246 -20.35 3.10 -10.08
C LEU A 246 -20.21 2.78 -11.58
N LEU A 247 -20.07 1.51 -11.94
CA LEU A 247 -19.92 1.07 -13.35
C LEU A 247 -21.28 0.80 -14.03
N SER A 248 -22.32 1.50 -13.59
CA SER A 248 -23.64 1.49 -14.24
C SER A 248 -23.66 2.50 -15.38
N ASP A 249 -24.40 2.23 -16.45
CA ASP A 249 -24.52 3.12 -17.61
C ASP A 249 -25.08 4.51 -17.23
N GLU A 250 -25.86 4.57 -16.15
CA GLU A 250 -26.41 5.82 -15.59
C GLU A 250 -25.34 6.74 -14.97
N ASN A 251 -24.15 6.23 -14.69
CA ASN A 251 -23.08 6.95 -13.98
C ASN A 251 -21.81 7.10 -14.84
N GLN A 252 -21.89 6.97 -16.17
CA GLN A 252 -20.74 7.19 -17.05
C GLN A 252 -20.32 8.66 -17.10
N ASP A 253 -21.23 9.60 -16.83
CA ASP A 253 -21.00 11.05 -16.81
C ASP A 253 -19.97 11.53 -15.76
N ILE A 254 -19.70 10.71 -14.74
CA ILE A 254 -18.70 10.99 -13.70
C ILE A 254 -17.36 10.33 -13.96
N LEU A 255 -17.28 9.38 -14.90
CA LEU A 255 -16.06 8.65 -15.19
C LEU A 255 -15.33 9.31 -16.37
N ILE A 256 -14.01 9.38 -16.27
CA ILE A 256 -13.15 9.76 -17.39
C ILE A 256 -12.91 8.51 -18.23
N GLU A 257 -13.38 8.52 -19.46
CA GLU A 257 -13.14 7.47 -20.45
C GLU A 257 -11.71 7.60 -20.97
N THR A 258 -11.05 6.46 -21.20
CA THR A 258 -9.67 6.40 -21.68
C THR A 258 -9.62 5.52 -22.91
N ARG A 259 -9.13 6.08 -24.02
CA ARG A 259 -9.08 5.39 -25.31
C ARG A 259 -7.74 5.63 -26.00
N MET A 260 -7.34 4.68 -26.84
CA MET A 260 -6.29 4.92 -27.82
C MET A 260 -6.89 5.47 -29.09
N GLU A 261 -6.32 6.55 -29.60
CA GLU A 261 -6.66 7.11 -30.90
C GLU A 261 -5.41 7.21 -31.77
N LYS A 262 -5.59 6.98 -33.08
CA LYS A 262 -4.54 7.22 -34.07
C LYS A 262 -4.60 8.67 -34.50
N THR A 263 -3.59 9.43 -34.13
CA THR A 263 -3.45 10.83 -34.52
C THR A 263 -2.37 10.93 -35.60
N GLN A 264 -2.59 11.80 -36.59
CA GLN A 264 -1.62 12.10 -37.63
C GLN A 264 -0.67 13.17 -37.09
N MET A 265 0.59 12.80 -36.85
CA MET A 265 1.64 13.69 -36.40
C MET A 265 2.56 14.05 -37.57
N GLU A 266 2.80 15.34 -37.75
CA GLU A 266 3.75 15.86 -38.74
C GLU A 266 5.17 15.74 -38.18
N VAL A 267 5.96 14.80 -38.71
CA VAL A 267 7.36 14.59 -38.34
C VAL A 267 8.24 15.27 -39.40
N GLU A 268 9.05 16.22 -38.97
CA GLU A 268 10.04 16.89 -39.81
C GLU A 268 11.31 16.04 -39.90
N MET A 269 11.55 15.42 -41.06
CA MET A 269 12.81 14.74 -41.33
C MET A 269 13.83 15.72 -41.92
N GLU A 270 14.96 15.88 -41.23
CA GLU A 270 16.11 16.60 -41.77
C GLU A 270 16.78 15.76 -42.87
N VAL A 271 16.85 16.29 -44.09
CA VAL A 271 17.54 15.64 -45.21
C VAL A 271 18.99 16.11 -45.22
N GLU A 272 19.93 15.21 -44.91
CA GLU A 272 21.34 15.49 -45.10
C GLU A 272 21.68 15.45 -46.60
N ASN A 273 22.13 16.58 -47.16
CA ASN A 273 22.72 16.59 -48.49
C ASN A 273 24.09 15.86 -48.45
N PRO A 274 24.46 15.10 -49.50
CA PRO A 274 25.74 14.38 -49.57
C PRO A 274 27.00 15.25 -49.41
N ASP A 275 26.89 16.58 -49.51
CA ASP A 275 27.97 17.55 -49.38
C ASP A 275 28.00 18.30 -48.02
N GLY A 276 27.26 17.83 -47.00
CA GLY A 276 27.36 18.36 -45.63
C GLY A 276 26.97 19.85 -45.48
N THR A 277 26.29 20.42 -46.47
CA THR A 277 25.71 21.77 -46.40
C THR A 277 24.19 21.65 -46.27
N ALA A 278 23.67 22.18 -45.16
CA ALA A 278 22.26 22.22 -44.84
C ALA A 278 21.52 23.12 -45.85
N ALA A 279 20.82 22.52 -46.81
CA ALA A 279 19.81 23.19 -47.61
C ALA A 279 18.85 22.17 -48.24
N SER A 280 17.74 21.90 -47.56
CA SER A 280 16.40 21.80 -48.14
C SER A 280 15.38 21.86 -46.99
N GLU A 281 14.19 22.39 -47.25
CA GLU A 281 13.07 22.40 -46.31
C GLU A 281 12.86 21.00 -45.69
N PRO A 282 12.57 20.89 -44.38
CA PRO A 282 12.32 19.61 -43.75
C PRO A 282 11.19 18.90 -44.48
N ILE A 283 11.39 17.61 -44.81
CA ILE A 283 10.30 16.82 -45.37
C ILE A 283 9.36 16.51 -44.22
N VAL A 284 8.19 17.14 -44.23
CA VAL A 284 7.10 16.84 -43.28
C VAL A 284 6.45 15.54 -43.73
N THR A 285 6.75 14.44 -43.04
CA THR A 285 6.03 13.17 -43.20
C THR A 285 4.94 13.06 -42.15
N ILE A 286 3.73 12.69 -42.57
CA ILE A 286 2.63 12.41 -41.65
C ILE A 286 2.80 10.97 -41.15
N GLU A 287 3.19 10.81 -39.89
CA GLU A 287 3.22 9.51 -39.21
C GLU A 287 1.94 9.33 -38.38
N GLU A 288 1.30 8.17 -38.46
CA GLU A 288 0.19 7.82 -37.57
C GLU A 288 0.76 7.36 -36.22
N VAL A 289 0.60 8.18 -35.19
CA VAL A 289 1.00 7.87 -33.82
C VAL A 289 -0.24 7.50 -33.02
N GLU A 290 -0.20 6.35 -32.35
CA GLU A 290 -1.23 5.99 -31.36
C GLU A 290 -1.02 6.79 -30.08
N GLU A 291 -1.96 7.66 -29.74
CA GLU A 291 -1.95 8.45 -28.51
C GLU A 291 -3.08 8.03 -27.56
N VAL A 292 -2.86 8.23 -26.26
CA VAL A 292 -3.87 7.97 -25.24
C VAL A 292 -4.63 9.27 -24.95
N VAL A 293 -5.93 9.24 -25.23
CA VAL A 293 -6.81 10.39 -25.07
C VAL A 293 -7.77 10.15 -23.91
N LEU A 294 -7.91 11.17 -23.06
CA LEU A 294 -8.91 11.21 -22.00
C LEU A 294 -10.14 11.94 -22.49
N VAL A 295 -11.32 11.37 -22.26
CA VAL A 295 -12.61 11.95 -22.64
C VAL A 295 -13.46 12.09 -21.38
N TRP A 296 -13.97 13.28 -21.14
CA TRP A 296 -14.78 13.58 -19.96
C TRP A 296 -15.88 14.58 -20.28
N GLU A 297 -16.99 14.52 -19.54
CA GLU A 297 -18.00 15.58 -19.59
C GLU A 297 -17.58 16.72 -18.66
N ASP A 298 -17.81 17.97 -19.04
CA ASP A 298 -17.67 19.12 -18.14
C ASP A 298 -18.95 19.37 -17.31
N ALA A 299 -18.94 20.43 -16.48
CA ALA A 299 -20.09 20.78 -15.64
C ALA A 299 -21.32 21.24 -16.44
N GLU A 300 -21.13 21.57 -17.72
CA GLU A 300 -22.18 21.99 -18.65
C GLU A 300 -22.64 20.83 -19.55
N HIS A 301 -22.18 19.59 -19.28
CA HIS A 301 -22.43 18.39 -20.07
C HIS A 301 -21.87 18.44 -21.50
N HIS A 302 -20.83 19.24 -21.74
CA HIS A 302 -20.08 19.17 -22.98
C HIS A 302 -18.98 18.12 -22.86
N GLN A 303 -18.87 17.29 -23.90
CA GLN A 303 -17.80 16.32 -24.02
C GLN A 303 -16.50 17.04 -24.39
N LYS A 304 -15.50 16.94 -23.52
CA LYS A 304 -14.13 17.40 -23.75
C LYS A 304 -13.23 16.19 -23.96
N GLN A 305 -12.20 16.35 -24.80
CA GLN A 305 -11.18 15.34 -25.02
C GLN A 305 -9.81 16.01 -25.09
N LYS A 306 -8.79 15.37 -24.52
CA LYS A 306 -7.40 15.86 -24.58
C LYS A 306 -6.41 14.71 -24.42
N SER A 307 -5.25 14.82 -25.05
CA SER A 307 -4.18 13.83 -24.90
C SER A 307 -3.64 13.84 -23.46
N ILE A 308 -3.34 12.65 -22.93
CA ILE A 308 -2.83 12.51 -21.56
C ILE A 308 -1.47 13.19 -21.38
N GLU A 309 -0.66 13.19 -22.45
CA GLU A 309 0.65 13.85 -22.49
C GLU A 309 0.52 15.37 -22.41
N GLU A 310 -0.42 15.95 -23.17
CA GLU A 310 -0.67 17.39 -23.14
C GLU A 310 -1.15 17.85 -21.77
N LEU A 311 -2.06 17.09 -21.15
CA LEU A 311 -2.51 17.34 -19.78
C LEU A 311 -1.33 17.25 -18.80
N ALA A 312 -0.43 16.29 -18.98
CA ALA A 312 0.72 16.09 -18.09
C ALA A 312 1.76 17.20 -18.20
N LYS A 313 2.08 17.66 -19.43
CA LYS A 313 3.01 18.78 -19.68
C LYS A 313 2.53 20.07 -19.00
N CYS A 314 1.21 20.34 -19.03
CA CYS A 314 0.62 21.48 -18.32
C CYS A 314 0.83 21.41 -16.80
N VAL A 315 0.95 20.22 -16.21
CA VAL A 315 1.17 20.01 -14.76
C VAL A 315 2.66 20.11 -14.38
N THR A 316 3.56 19.65 -15.25
CA THR A 316 5.00 19.58 -14.97
C THR A 316 5.72 20.92 -15.21
N GLU A 317 5.34 21.69 -16.23
CA GLU A 317 6.09 22.88 -16.68
C GLU A 317 5.68 24.22 -16.01
N HIS A 318 4.45 24.35 -15.48
CA HIS A 318 3.85 25.67 -15.19
C HIS A 318 3.61 26.03 -13.71
N ARG A 319 4.37 25.47 -12.76
CA ARG A 319 4.26 25.83 -11.32
C ARG A 319 4.49 27.32 -10.99
N HIS A 320 5.03 28.13 -11.92
CA HIS A 320 5.43 29.52 -11.64
C HIS A 320 4.58 30.63 -12.29
N MET A 321 3.70 30.32 -13.26
CA MET A 321 2.66 31.27 -13.74
C MET A 321 1.43 30.49 -14.24
N ALA A 322 0.51 30.19 -13.32
CA ALA A 322 -0.71 29.45 -13.65
C ALA A 322 -1.74 30.38 -14.34
N GLY A 323 -1.99 30.15 -15.63
CA GLY A 323 -3.25 30.54 -16.26
C GLY A 323 -4.41 29.68 -15.72
N LEU A 324 -5.65 30.14 -15.90
CA LEU A 324 -6.85 29.45 -15.41
C LEU A 324 -6.96 28.01 -15.96
N ASP A 325 -6.61 27.82 -17.23
CA ASP A 325 -6.72 26.53 -17.93
C ASP A 325 -5.75 25.46 -17.38
N SER A 326 -4.57 25.86 -16.90
CA SER A 326 -3.58 24.94 -16.30
C SER A 326 -4.02 24.36 -14.95
N LEU A 327 -4.82 25.12 -14.18
CA LEU A 327 -5.39 24.65 -12.92
C LEU A 327 -6.53 23.66 -13.15
N GLU A 328 -7.30 23.82 -14.23
CA GLU A 328 -8.33 22.87 -14.63
C GLU A 328 -7.71 21.55 -15.08
N ASP A 329 -6.70 21.59 -15.96
CA ASP A 329 -5.98 20.40 -16.43
C ASP A 329 -5.34 19.61 -15.28
N ALA A 330 -4.72 20.31 -14.32
CA ALA A 330 -4.17 19.68 -13.12
C ALA A 330 -5.25 19.02 -12.26
N GLY A 331 -6.44 19.63 -12.18
CA GLY A 331 -7.60 19.07 -11.49
C GLY A 331 -8.11 17.78 -12.16
N ILE A 332 -8.13 17.74 -13.50
CA ILE A 332 -8.55 16.56 -14.28
C ILE A 332 -7.57 15.41 -14.09
N ILE A 333 -6.25 15.65 -14.20
CA ILE A 333 -5.25 14.60 -13.95
C ILE A 333 -5.37 14.06 -12.53
N GLU A 334 -5.53 14.94 -11.54
CA GLU A 334 -5.66 14.50 -10.16
C GLU A 334 -6.94 13.69 -9.95
N TYR A 335 -8.05 14.07 -10.56
CA TYR A 335 -9.29 13.29 -10.54
C TYR A 335 -9.10 11.91 -11.20
N TYR A 336 -8.48 11.87 -12.38
CA TYR A 336 -8.20 10.65 -13.11
C TYR A 336 -7.28 9.71 -12.32
N ARG A 337 -6.25 10.23 -11.65
CA ARG A 337 -5.37 9.47 -10.75
C ARG A 337 -6.17 8.74 -9.68
N HIS A 338 -7.10 9.44 -9.03
CA HIS A 338 -7.95 8.85 -7.97
C HIS A 338 -8.95 7.85 -8.53
N GLN A 339 -9.44 8.06 -9.77
CA GLN A 339 -10.28 7.09 -10.47
C GLN A 339 -9.51 5.79 -10.75
N LEU A 340 -8.25 5.87 -11.21
CA LEU A 340 -7.41 4.70 -11.42
C LEU A 340 -7.09 3.97 -10.10
N ASP A 341 -6.80 4.72 -9.04
CA ASP A 341 -6.59 4.16 -7.71
C ASP A 341 -7.85 3.41 -7.22
N LEU A 342 -9.05 3.98 -7.41
CA LEU A 342 -10.32 3.32 -7.10
C LEU A 342 -10.52 2.05 -7.96
N PHE A 343 -10.31 2.12 -9.27
CA PHE A 343 -10.44 0.98 -10.18
C PHE A 343 -9.51 -0.18 -9.79
N SER A 344 -8.26 0.12 -9.42
CA SER A 344 -7.32 -0.90 -8.97
C SER A 344 -7.80 -1.61 -7.69
N HIS A 345 -8.40 -0.88 -6.75
CA HIS A 345 -8.90 -1.44 -5.49
C HIS A 345 -10.25 -2.15 -5.64
N MET A 346 -11.04 -1.76 -6.64
CA MET A 346 -12.24 -2.51 -7.04
C MET A 346 -11.90 -3.85 -7.68
N CYS A 347 -10.72 -4.00 -8.29
CA CYS A 347 -10.25 -5.25 -8.89
C CYS A 347 -9.46 -6.16 -7.92
N LEU A 348 -9.10 -5.65 -6.73
CA LEU A 348 -8.28 -6.34 -5.74
C LEU A 348 -8.87 -7.70 -5.34
N GLU A 349 -8.02 -8.71 -5.14
CA GLU A 349 -8.40 -10.09 -4.78
C GLU A 349 -9.35 -10.75 -5.80
N ARG A 350 -9.09 -10.55 -7.10
CA ARG A 350 -9.80 -11.20 -8.24
C ARG A 350 -11.29 -10.89 -8.32
N GLN A 351 -11.65 -9.63 -8.09
CA GLN A 351 -13.03 -9.19 -8.25
C GLN A 351 -13.45 -9.08 -9.74
N TYR A 352 -13.95 -10.18 -10.30
CA TYR A 352 -14.28 -10.30 -11.72
C TYR A 352 -15.40 -9.39 -12.21
N LEU A 353 -16.29 -8.92 -11.34
CA LEU A 353 -17.32 -7.96 -11.74
C LEU A 353 -16.69 -6.65 -12.25
N ALA A 354 -15.66 -6.16 -11.57
CA ALA A 354 -14.91 -4.98 -12.00
C ALA A 354 -14.04 -5.30 -13.22
N ILE A 355 -13.24 -6.38 -13.13
CA ILE A 355 -12.25 -6.74 -14.15
C ILE A 355 -12.93 -6.93 -15.51
N ASN A 356 -14.06 -7.63 -15.58
CA ASN A 356 -14.73 -7.90 -16.85
C ASN A 356 -15.35 -6.64 -17.48
N LYS A 357 -15.74 -5.64 -16.67
CA LYS A 357 -16.26 -4.36 -17.17
C LYS A 357 -15.15 -3.39 -17.59
N LEU A 358 -14.05 -3.34 -16.84
CA LEU A 358 -12.97 -2.37 -17.04
C LEU A 358 -11.89 -2.83 -18.03
N SER A 359 -11.55 -4.13 -18.03
CA SER A 359 -10.47 -4.66 -18.87
C SER A 359 -10.64 -4.47 -20.39
N PRO A 360 -11.86 -4.41 -20.97
CA PRO A 360 -12.02 -4.09 -22.39
C PRO A 360 -11.64 -2.65 -22.75
N GLN A 361 -11.86 -1.70 -21.83
CA GLN A 361 -11.53 -0.29 -22.03
C GLN A 361 -10.04 -0.05 -21.74
N LEU A 362 -9.56 -0.57 -20.61
CA LEU A 362 -8.18 -0.41 -20.13
C LEU A 362 -7.38 -1.69 -20.40
N HIS A 363 -7.05 -1.92 -21.67
CA HIS A 363 -6.27 -3.08 -22.11
C HIS A 363 -4.77 -2.93 -21.79
N ILE A 364 -4.02 -4.04 -21.89
CA ILE A 364 -2.61 -4.12 -21.46
C ILE A 364 -1.73 -3.11 -22.21
N ASP A 365 -1.87 -3.01 -23.53
CA ASP A 365 -1.03 -2.13 -24.34
C ASP A 365 -1.22 -0.64 -23.97
N LEU A 366 -2.46 -0.24 -23.65
CA LEU A 366 -2.78 1.11 -23.18
C LEU A 366 -2.06 1.41 -21.87
N ILE A 367 -2.23 0.51 -20.90
CA ILE A 367 -1.63 0.69 -19.57
C ILE A 367 -0.11 0.68 -19.68
N LEU A 368 0.48 -0.21 -20.50
CA LEU A 368 1.92 -0.26 -20.73
C LEU A 368 2.47 1.03 -21.35
N ARG A 369 1.76 1.61 -22.32
CA ARG A 369 2.14 2.90 -22.91
C ARG A 369 2.17 3.99 -21.84
N CYS A 370 1.14 4.09 -21.01
CA CYS A 370 1.10 5.06 -19.91
C CYS A 370 2.13 4.78 -18.81
N MET A 371 2.50 3.52 -18.55
CA MET A 371 3.56 3.18 -17.59
C MET A 371 4.96 3.56 -18.11
N SER A 372 5.17 3.38 -19.42
CA SER A 372 6.47 3.58 -20.09
C SER A 372 6.74 5.03 -20.46
N ASP A 373 5.71 5.87 -20.54
CA ASP A 373 5.83 7.28 -20.86
C ASP A 373 6.47 8.08 -19.71
N ASP A 374 7.66 8.62 -19.97
CA ASP A 374 8.43 9.43 -19.02
C ASP A 374 7.92 10.88 -18.90
N VAL A 375 7.02 11.34 -19.79
CA VAL A 375 6.35 12.65 -19.70
C VAL A 375 5.33 12.65 -18.56
N LEU A 376 4.72 11.50 -18.27
CA LEU A 376 3.69 11.39 -17.26
C LEU A 376 4.26 11.46 -15.83
N PRO A 377 3.54 12.10 -14.88
CA PRO A 377 3.96 12.15 -13.49
C PRO A 377 4.14 10.75 -12.89
N PHE A 378 5.17 10.57 -12.05
CA PHE A 378 5.46 9.28 -11.39
C PHE A 378 4.26 8.72 -10.61
N ASP A 379 3.45 9.57 -9.96
CA ASP A 379 2.26 9.13 -9.22
C ASP A 379 1.18 8.53 -10.12
N LEU A 380 1.01 9.08 -11.33
CA LEU A 380 0.04 8.58 -12.30
C LEU A 380 0.52 7.25 -12.89
N ARG A 381 1.80 7.18 -13.26
CA ARG A 381 2.46 5.92 -13.67
C ARG A 381 2.33 4.84 -12.61
N ALA A 382 2.51 5.19 -11.33
CA ALA A 382 2.35 4.27 -10.21
C ALA A 382 0.92 3.72 -10.11
N SER A 383 -0.08 4.56 -10.37
CA SER A 383 -1.49 4.16 -10.40
C SER A 383 -1.78 3.18 -11.55
N PHE A 384 -1.17 3.39 -12.72
CA PHE A 384 -1.22 2.44 -13.83
C PHE A 384 -0.49 1.12 -13.54
N CYS A 385 0.68 1.14 -12.89
CA CYS A 385 1.37 -0.08 -12.44
C CYS A 385 0.50 -0.92 -11.51
N ARG A 386 -0.17 -0.26 -10.56
CA ARG A 386 -1.09 -0.91 -9.62
C ARG A 386 -2.32 -1.47 -10.33
N LEU A 387 -2.85 -0.75 -11.32
CA LEU A 387 -3.96 -1.22 -12.14
C LEU A 387 -3.58 -2.43 -12.99
N MET A 388 -2.40 -2.41 -13.64
CA MET A 388 -1.85 -3.55 -14.38
C MET A 388 -1.82 -4.80 -13.50
N LEU A 389 -1.33 -4.64 -12.27
CA LEU A 389 -1.24 -5.72 -11.31
C LEU A 389 -2.61 -6.35 -11.02
N HIS A 390 -3.56 -5.56 -10.53
CA HIS A 390 -4.83 -6.10 -10.01
C HIS A 390 -5.87 -6.42 -11.10
N MET A 391 -5.75 -5.84 -12.30
CA MET A 391 -6.71 -6.06 -13.38
C MET A 391 -6.29 -7.17 -14.35
N HIS A 392 -4.98 -7.26 -14.66
CA HIS A 392 -4.49 -8.15 -15.71
C HIS A 392 -3.54 -9.22 -15.19
N VAL A 393 -2.66 -8.91 -14.23
CA VAL A 393 -1.62 -9.84 -13.74
C VAL A 393 -2.09 -10.74 -12.61
N ASP A 394 -3.07 -10.34 -11.79
CA ASP A 394 -3.71 -11.21 -10.79
C ASP A 394 -5.09 -11.68 -11.31
N ARG A 395 -5.05 -12.65 -12.22
CA ARG A 395 -6.24 -13.22 -12.88
C ARG A 395 -6.14 -14.73 -12.97
N ASP A 396 -7.26 -15.45 -12.88
CA ASP A 396 -7.26 -16.89 -13.16
C ASP A 396 -6.81 -17.13 -14.61
N PRO A 397 -5.94 -18.13 -14.87
CA PRO A 397 -5.55 -19.25 -14.00
C PRO A 397 -4.23 -19.05 -13.20
N GLN A 398 -3.75 -17.82 -13.01
CA GLN A 398 -2.45 -17.60 -12.37
C GLN A 398 -2.49 -17.98 -10.88
N GLU A 399 -1.57 -18.83 -10.46
CA GLU A 399 -1.41 -19.24 -9.06
C GLU A 399 0.05 -19.12 -8.63
N ILE A 400 0.25 -18.81 -7.35
CA ILE A 400 1.57 -18.69 -6.74
C ILE A 400 2.27 -20.05 -6.85
N ILE A 401 3.46 -20.04 -7.46
CA ILE A 401 4.27 -21.24 -7.62
C ILE A 401 4.92 -21.59 -6.28
N LYS A 402 4.83 -22.86 -5.89
CA LYS A 402 5.64 -23.41 -4.80
C LYS A 402 7.08 -23.56 -5.30
N PRO A 403 8.06 -22.79 -4.79
CA PRO A 403 9.41 -22.77 -5.36
C PRO A 403 10.16 -24.10 -5.16
N VAL A 404 9.90 -24.83 -4.06
CA VAL A 404 10.53 -26.13 -3.78
C VAL A 404 9.54 -27.28 -3.97
N LYS A 405 9.89 -28.22 -4.84
CA LYS A 405 9.11 -29.43 -5.12
C LYS A 405 9.71 -30.65 -4.39
N TYR A 406 9.09 -31.00 -3.26
CA TYR A 406 9.50 -32.16 -2.45
C TYR A 406 9.08 -33.51 -3.03
N ALA A 407 8.00 -33.57 -3.82
CA ALA A 407 7.58 -34.80 -4.49
C ALA A 407 7.98 -34.75 -5.96
N ARG A 408 8.74 -35.74 -6.41
CA ARG A 408 9.30 -35.79 -7.77
C ARG A 408 9.12 -37.17 -8.38
N LEU A 409 8.78 -37.22 -9.67
CA LEU A 409 8.64 -38.47 -10.40
C LEU A 409 10.01 -38.95 -10.88
N TRP A 410 10.36 -40.21 -10.62
CA TRP A 410 11.65 -40.78 -10.96
C TRP A 410 11.96 -40.71 -12.47
N SER A 411 10.93 -40.86 -13.31
CA SER A 411 11.08 -40.77 -14.78
C SER A 411 11.36 -39.36 -15.30
N GLU A 412 11.04 -38.31 -14.52
CA GLU A 412 11.22 -36.91 -14.94
C GLU A 412 12.61 -36.36 -14.58
N ILE A 413 13.35 -37.03 -13.69
CA ILE A 413 14.68 -36.59 -13.28
C ILE A 413 15.68 -36.92 -14.40
N PRO A 414 16.42 -35.94 -14.96
CA PRO A 414 17.46 -36.22 -15.95
C PRO A 414 18.75 -36.74 -15.29
N THR A 415 19.66 -37.35 -16.06
CA THR A 415 20.96 -37.82 -15.56
C THR A 415 22.02 -36.71 -15.47
N ALA A 416 21.84 -35.61 -16.18
CA ALA A 416 22.58 -34.36 -16.05
C ALA A 416 21.61 -33.19 -16.20
N ILE A 417 21.87 -32.06 -15.54
CA ILE A 417 20.97 -30.89 -15.60
C ILE A 417 21.77 -29.60 -15.73
N SER A 418 21.44 -28.82 -16.75
CA SER A 418 21.82 -27.42 -16.89
C SER A 418 20.70 -26.48 -16.43
N ILE A 419 20.97 -25.18 -16.33
CA ILE A 419 19.95 -24.15 -16.05
C ILE A 419 18.85 -24.17 -17.12
N GLU A 420 19.22 -24.29 -18.39
CA GLU A 420 18.29 -24.35 -19.52
C GLU A 420 17.40 -25.61 -19.46
N ASP A 421 17.98 -26.75 -19.09
CA ASP A 421 17.24 -28.00 -18.91
C ASP A 421 16.27 -27.94 -17.72
N TYR A 422 16.67 -27.26 -16.64
CA TYR A 422 15.81 -27.04 -15.48
C TYR A 422 14.59 -26.19 -15.85
N GLU A 423 14.78 -25.12 -16.63
CA GLU A 423 13.71 -24.24 -17.08
C GLU A 423 12.70 -24.96 -17.98
N SER A 424 13.18 -25.79 -18.92
CA SER A 424 12.31 -26.57 -19.80
C SER A 424 11.44 -27.60 -19.06
N ASN A 425 11.93 -28.11 -17.91
CA ASN A 425 11.22 -29.06 -17.07
C ASN A 425 10.26 -28.40 -16.07
N VAL A 426 10.57 -27.19 -15.62
CA VAL A 426 9.69 -26.38 -14.76
C VAL A 426 8.51 -25.79 -15.54
N SER A 427 8.70 -25.45 -16.82
CA SER A 427 7.75 -24.69 -17.65
C SER A 427 6.69 -25.53 -18.39
N LYS A 428 6.47 -26.79 -18.00
CA LYS A 428 5.53 -27.70 -18.69
C LYS A 428 4.04 -27.41 -18.47
N ASP A 429 3.66 -26.27 -17.88
CA ASP A 429 2.26 -25.89 -17.71
C ASP A 429 1.76 -25.19 -19.00
N PRO A 430 0.95 -25.88 -19.82
CA PRO A 430 0.53 -25.37 -21.13
C PRO A 430 -0.35 -24.11 -21.05
N GLU A 431 -0.97 -23.83 -19.91
CA GLU A 431 -1.77 -22.62 -19.72
C GLU A 431 -0.88 -21.41 -19.37
N LYS A 432 0.20 -21.61 -18.61
CA LYS A 432 1.14 -20.53 -18.28
C LYS A 432 1.97 -20.09 -19.49
N GLU A 433 2.40 -21.03 -20.33
CA GLU A 433 3.13 -20.74 -21.56
C GLU A 433 2.29 -19.95 -22.59
N LYS A 434 0.95 -20.08 -22.59
CA LYS A 434 0.07 -19.26 -23.44
C LYS A 434 -0.02 -17.80 -22.98
N VAL A 435 0.09 -17.58 -21.67
CA VAL A 435 -0.11 -16.25 -21.06
C VAL A 435 1.22 -15.46 -20.98
N LYS A 436 2.35 -16.16 -20.92
CA LYS A 436 3.70 -15.55 -20.83
C LYS A 436 4.01 -14.52 -21.94
N PRO A 437 3.71 -14.76 -23.24
CA PRO A 437 3.96 -13.78 -24.29
C PRO A 437 3.16 -12.50 -24.14
N ARG A 438 2.01 -12.55 -23.46
CA ARG A 438 1.13 -11.39 -23.25
C ARG A 438 1.74 -10.35 -22.31
N PHE A 439 2.63 -10.78 -21.41
CA PHE A 439 3.28 -9.92 -20.42
C PHE A 439 4.77 -9.73 -20.69
N SER A 440 5.30 -10.18 -21.83
CA SER A 440 6.72 -10.01 -22.17
C SER A 440 7.13 -8.53 -22.16
N GLN A 441 6.31 -7.67 -22.77
CA GLN A 441 6.54 -6.23 -22.79
C GLN A 441 6.45 -5.60 -21.39
N THR A 442 5.59 -6.14 -20.52
CA THR A 442 5.50 -5.72 -19.12
C THR A 442 6.76 -6.09 -18.34
N ILE A 443 7.29 -7.29 -18.55
CA ILE A 443 8.53 -7.77 -17.93
C ILE A 443 9.72 -6.91 -18.39
N MET A 444 9.81 -6.63 -19.69
CA MET A 444 10.83 -5.74 -20.24
C MET A 444 10.78 -4.35 -19.60
N PHE A 445 9.58 -3.75 -19.52
CA PHE A 445 9.41 -2.46 -18.85
C PHE A 445 9.91 -2.49 -17.39
N VAL A 446 9.58 -3.53 -16.62
CA VAL A 446 10.03 -3.67 -15.22
C VAL A 446 11.56 -3.73 -15.15
N GLU A 447 12.20 -4.53 -16.01
CA GLU A 447 13.67 -4.67 -16.03
C GLU A 447 14.36 -3.38 -16.46
N ASP A 448 13.86 -2.72 -17.51
CA ASP A 448 14.39 -1.46 -18.02
C ASP A 448 14.27 -0.35 -16.97
N TYR A 449 13.11 -0.24 -16.31
CA TYR A 449 12.88 0.73 -15.25
C TYR A 449 13.83 0.51 -14.06
N LEU A 450 13.94 -0.72 -13.56
CA LEU A 450 14.83 -1.03 -12.43
C LEU A 450 16.30 -0.79 -12.79
N THR A 451 16.70 -1.05 -14.03
CA THR A 451 18.05 -0.77 -14.52
C THR A 451 18.31 0.74 -14.58
N LYS A 452 17.39 1.53 -15.13
CA LYS A 452 17.46 2.99 -15.16
C LYS A 452 17.59 3.59 -13.76
N VAL A 453 16.85 3.07 -12.78
CA VAL A 453 16.94 3.49 -11.37
C VAL A 453 18.34 3.24 -10.79
N VAL A 454 18.99 2.13 -11.14
CA VAL A 454 20.38 1.84 -10.73
C VAL A 454 21.36 2.79 -11.42
N GLU A 455 21.21 3.04 -12.73
CA GLU A 455 22.09 3.91 -13.52
C GLU A 455 22.04 5.38 -13.08
N GLU A 456 20.84 5.90 -12.80
CA GLU A 456 20.61 7.27 -12.34
C GLU A 456 21.06 7.51 -10.88
N LYS A 457 21.67 6.51 -10.24
CA LYS A 457 22.09 6.53 -8.82
C LYS A 457 20.94 6.94 -7.91
N TRP A 458 19.90 6.09 -7.88
CA TRP A 458 18.68 6.26 -7.10
C TRP A 458 18.87 7.05 -5.81
N SER A 459 18.51 8.35 -5.83
CA SER A 459 18.47 9.16 -4.63
C SER A 459 17.05 9.04 -4.09
N PHE A 460 16.87 8.46 -2.90
CA PHE A 460 15.57 8.38 -2.19
C PHE A 460 14.93 9.76 -1.88
N SER A 461 15.38 10.82 -2.54
CA SER A 461 14.98 12.21 -2.38
C SER A 461 13.58 12.50 -2.95
N ASP A 462 13.20 11.87 -4.05
CA ASP A 462 11.87 12.09 -4.66
C ASP A 462 10.85 11.05 -4.18
N MET A 463 9.90 11.52 -3.35
CA MET A 463 8.82 10.69 -2.82
C MET A 463 7.93 10.08 -3.91
N LYS A 464 7.72 10.80 -5.03
CA LYS A 464 6.85 10.35 -6.12
C LYS A 464 7.52 9.23 -6.91
N GLN A 465 8.83 9.38 -7.18
CA GLN A 465 9.64 8.32 -7.76
C GLN A 465 9.67 7.09 -6.85
N ASN A 466 9.87 7.26 -5.53
CA ASN A 466 9.84 6.16 -4.57
C ASN A 466 8.50 5.39 -4.60
N LYS A 467 7.38 6.10 -4.76
CA LYS A 467 6.04 5.49 -4.90
C LYS A 467 5.92 4.67 -6.20
N LEU A 468 6.44 5.18 -7.32
CA LEU A 468 6.49 4.43 -8.57
C LEU A 468 7.37 3.18 -8.43
N THR A 469 8.58 3.32 -7.87
CA THR A 469 9.48 2.19 -7.63
C THR A 469 8.82 1.13 -6.77
N PHE A 470 8.09 1.51 -5.72
CA PHE A 470 7.35 0.57 -4.88
C PHE A 470 6.34 -0.27 -5.70
N GLU A 471 5.55 0.38 -6.56
CA GLU A 471 4.55 -0.33 -7.37
C GLU A 471 5.19 -1.18 -8.47
N VAL A 472 6.31 -0.74 -9.08
CA VAL A 472 7.07 -1.54 -10.04
C VAL A 472 7.70 -2.77 -9.37
N VAL A 473 8.29 -2.62 -8.18
CA VAL A 473 8.81 -3.75 -7.40
C VAL A 473 7.68 -4.70 -6.96
N ASN A 474 6.51 -4.17 -6.64
CA ASN A 474 5.33 -4.98 -6.33
C ASN A 474 4.86 -5.80 -7.54
N LEU A 475 4.80 -5.17 -8.71
CA LEU A 475 4.47 -5.84 -9.97
C LEU A 475 5.49 -6.92 -10.29
N ALA A 476 6.79 -6.62 -10.16
CA ALA A 476 7.87 -7.58 -10.32
C ALA A 476 7.70 -8.80 -9.39
N LYS A 477 7.45 -8.56 -8.10
CA LYS A 477 7.22 -9.63 -7.11
C LYS A 477 6.11 -10.58 -7.55
N GLN A 478 4.98 -10.05 -7.98
CA GLN A 478 3.82 -10.88 -8.36
C GLN A 478 4.08 -11.64 -9.66
N LEU A 479 4.73 -11.01 -10.65
CA LEU A 479 5.15 -11.68 -11.88
C LEU A 479 6.12 -12.85 -11.60
N ILE A 480 7.05 -12.66 -10.64
CA ILE A 480 7.97 -13.71 -10.19
C ILE A 480 7.20 -14.84 -9.49
N TYR A 481 6.27 -14.50 -8.59
CA TYR A 481 5.54 -15.49 -7.81
C TYR A 481 4.59 -16.33 -8.68
N PHE A 482 4.05 -15.76 -9.76
CA PHE A 482 3.26 -16.50 -10.75
C PHE A 482 4.10 -17.31 -11.74
N GLY A 483 5.42 -17.07 -11.78
CA GLY A 483 6.39 -17.85 -12.57
C GLY A 483 6.61 -17.36 -13.98
N PHE A 484 6.45 -16.06 -14.25
CA PHE A 484 6.71 -15.52 -15.58
C PHE A 484 8.20 -15.34 -15.89
N TYR A 485 9.03 -15.26 -14.86
CA TYR A 485 10.49 -15.16 -14.95
C TYR A 485 11.13 -16.55 -15.04
N SER A 486 12.08 -16.72 -15.97
CA SER A 486 12.95 -17.90 -15.99
C SER A 486 13.97 -17.86 -14.85
N PHE A 487 14.66 -18.97 -14.58
CA PHE A 487 15.65 -18.99 -13.50
C PHE A 487 16.84 -18.07 -13.85
N SER A 488 17.25 -18.04 -15.12
CA SER A 488 18.24 -17.10 -15.64
C SER A 488 17.82 -15.64 -15.45
N ASP A 489 16.55 -15.31 -15.77
CA ASP A 489 16.04 -13.94 -15.59
C ASP A 489 16.04 -13.55 -14.09
N LEU A 490 15.69 -14.48 -13.19
CA LEU A 490 15.73 -14.24 -11.75
C LEU A 490 17.14 -13.93 -11.25
N LEU A 491 18.15 -14.63 -11.76
CA LEU A 491 19.55 -14.38 -11.40
C LEU A 491 20.02 -13.01 -11.90
N ARG A 492 19.64 -12.62 -13.13
CA ARG A 492 19.91 -11.27 -13.67
C ARG A 492 19.22 -10.19 -12.83
N LEU A 493 17.94 -10.36 -12.55
CA LEU A 493 17.14 -9.42 -11.76
C LEU A 493 17.67 -9.26 -10.33
N THR A 494 18.19 -10.34 -9.73
CA THR A 494 18.79 -10.31 -8.39
C THR A 494 19.94 -9.31 -8.31
N LYS A 495 20.80 -9.25 -9.34
CA LYS A 495 21.92 -8.32 -9.39
C LYS A 495 21.42 -6.87 -9.35
N THR A 496 20.43 -6.54 -10.18
CA THR A 496 19.79 -5.21 -10.20
C THR A 496 19.14 -4.87 -8.86
N LEU A 497 18.37 -5.80 -8.28
CA LEU A 497 17.69 -5.60 -7.00
C LEU A 497 18.68 -5.42 -5.83
N LEU A 498 19.80 -6.13 -5.83
CA LEU A 498 20.86 -5.94 -4.84
C LEU A 498 21.53 -4.57 -5.01
N SER A 499 21.76 -4.12 -6.24
CA SER A 499 22.27 -2.76 -6.51
C SER A 499 21.36 -1.66 -5.97
N ILE A 500 20.05 -1.86 -6.11
CA ILE A 500 19.03 -0.96 -5.55
C ILE A 500 19.11 -0.92 -4.02
N LEU A 501 19.32 -2.06 -3.36
CA LEU A 501 19.45 -2.15 -1.89
C LEU A 501 20.80 -1.67 -1.34
N ASP A 502 21.86 -1.68 -2.17
CA ASP A 502 23.22 -1.28 -1.80
C ASP A 502 23.39 0.25 -1.67
N TYR A 503 22.38 1.02 -2.09
CA TYR A 503 22.40 2.47 -1.93
C TYR A 503 22.32 2.88 -0.46
N VAL A 504 23.42 3.41 0.07
CA VAL A 504 23.52 4.05 1.38
C VAL A 504 23.29 5.54 1.19
N PRO A 505 22.21 6.14 1.74
CA PRO A 505 22.11 7.59 1.76
C PRO A 505 23.29 8.17 2.54
N GLU A 506 24.03 9.12 1.94
CA GLU A 506 25.22 9.76 2.57
C GLU A 506 24.95 10.36 3.97
N LYS A 507 23.68 10.51 4.36
CA LYS A 507 23.25 11.04 5.66
C LYS A 507 23.34 10.05 6.84
N HIS A 508 23.59 8.76 6.61
CA HIS A 508 23.65 7.75 7.68
C HIS A 508 25.06 7.34 8.12
N ILE A 509 26.11 7.95 7.59
CA ILE A 509 27.47 7.76 8.13
C ILE A 509 27.62 8.65 9.36
N THR A 510 27.11 8.22 10.52
CA THR A 510 27.76 8.60 11.77
C THR A 510 29.12 7.92 11.78
N PRO A 511 30.25 8.65 11.72
CA PRO A 511 31.54 8.01 11.92
C PRO A 511 31.54 7.52 13.37
N VAL A 512 31.57 6.21 13.57
CA VAL A 512 32.08 5.64 14.81
C VAL A 512 33.56 6.00 14.84
N ALA A 513 33.86 7.21 15.31
CA ALA A 513 35.22 7.63 15.58
C ALA A 513 35.75 6.73 16.69
N MET A 514 36.69 5.86 16.32
CA MET A 514 37.60 5.22 17.27
C MET A 514 38.30 6.32 18.06
N ALA A 515 37.82 6.61 19.26
CA ALA A 515 38.56 7.41 20.22
C ALA A 515 39.52 6.48 20.96
N THR A 516 40.73 6.36 20.43
CA THR A 516 41.91 5.95 21.20
C THR A 516 42.05 6.86 22.41
N ALA A 517 42.17 6.25 23.58
CA ALA A 517 42.38 6.92 24.84
C ALA A 517 43.68 7.72 24.86
N THR A 518 43.60 9.05 25.00
CA THR A 518 44.59 9.90 25.67
C THR A 518 43.98 11.25 26.05
N GLY A 519 43.89 11.51 27.37
CA GLY A 519 44.32 12.77 28.00
C GLY A 519 43.51 14.07 27.83
N GLU A 520 42.91 14.46 28.96
CA GLU A 520 42.89 15.81 29.56
C GLU A 520 41.79 16.84 29.21
N ASP A 521 41.39 17.52 30.29
CA ASP A 521 40.25 18.39 30.51
C ASP A 521 40.30 19.74 29.76
N GLN A 522 39.11 20.22 29.37
CA GLN A 522 38.58 21.59 29.47
C GLN A 522 37.77 21.99 28.22
N ASP A 523 36.45 21.87 28.29
CA ASP A 523 35.51 22.95 27.89
C ASP A 523 34.04 22.50 28.06
N LYS A 524 33.47 22.85 29.23
CA LYS A 524 32.03 22.74 29.53
C LYS A 524 31.33 24.02 29.07
N SER A 525 31.07 24.16 27.76
CA SER A 525 30.24 25.24 27.23
C SER A 525 29.87 25.01 25.75
N MET A 526 29.25 23.88 25.39
CA MET A 526 28.48 23.71 24.12
C MET A 526 27.82 22.30 23.99
N ILE A 527 27.21 21.77 25.06
CA ILE A 527 26.49 20.47 25.03
C ILE A 527 25.00 20.65 25.42
N SER A 528 24.34 21.68 24.85
CA SER A 528 22.90 21.91 25.06
C SER A 528 22.09 22.08 23.78
N GLU A 529 22.68 21.88 22.59
CA GLU A 529 21.97 22.12 21.31
C GLU A 529 21.94 20.92 20.34
N VAL A 530 22.21 19.69 20.77
CA VAL A 530 22.18 18.50 19.88
C VAL A 530 21.05 17.51 20.20
N ILE A 531 20.11 17.86 21.09
CA ILE A 531 18.89 17.06 21.29
C ILE A 531 17.67 17.92 20.93
N SER A 532 17.51 18.17 19.63
CA SER A 532 16.20 18.50 19.07
C SER A 532 15.72 17.26 18.32
N PRO A 533 14.59 16.63 18.69
CA PRO A 533 14.00 15.59 17.86
C PRO A 533 13.50 16.27 16.58
N LYS A 534 14.19 16.03 15.46
CA LYS A 534 13.78 16.52 14.14
C LYS A 534 12.39 15.99 13.83
N LYS A 535 11.47 16.94 13.68
CA LYS A 535 10.02 16.74 13.65
C LYS A 535 9.47 16.49 12.23
N SER A 536 10.26 15.87 11.35
CA SER A 536 9.90 15.74 9.92
C SER A 536 10.43 14.49 9.20
N GLU A 537 10.97 13.49 9.91
CA GLU A 537 11.64 12.33 9.28
C GLU A 537 10.80 11.03 9.29
N GLU A 538 9.64 10.97 9.94
CA GLU A 538 8.88 9.71 10.09
C GLU A 538 8.04 9.31 8.86
N GLU A 539 7.52 10.24 8.05
CA GLU A 539 6.68 9.88 6.89
C GLU A 539 7.48 9.44 5.66
N VAL A 540 8.72 9.92 5.50
CA VAL A 540 9.54 9.71 4.29
C VAL A 540 10.14 8.31 4.21
N ASP A 541 10.11 7.52 5.29
CA ASP A 541 10.79 6.20 5.31
C ASP A 541 9.83 5.00 5.24
N THR A 542 8.51 5.17 5.27
CA THR A 542 7.59 4.01 5.24
C THR A 542 7.61 3.29 3.88
N VAL A 543 7.36 4.02 2.79
CA VAL A 543 7.33 3.46 1.43
C VAL A 543 8.70 2.90 1.02
N VAL A 544 9.78 3.55 1.42
CA VAL A 544 11.14 3.09 1.16
C VAL A 544 11.42 1.77 1.88
N MET A 545 11.09 1.69 3.17
CA MET A 545 11.26 0.46 3.95
C MET A 545 10.39 -0.68 3.45
N ASP A 546 9.14 -0.38 3.07
CA ASP A 546 8.22 -1.37 2.48
C ASP A 546 8.70 -1.84 1.09
N THR A 547 9.32 -0.96 0.31
CA THR A 547 9.98 -1.34 -0.96
C THR A 547 11.14 -2.30 -0.68
N LYS A 548 12.02 -1.95 0.26
CA LYS A 548 13.14 -2.83 0.67
C LYS A 548 12.65 -4.18 1.19
N LEU A 549 11.53 -4.20 1.94
CA LEU A 549 10.89 -5.42 2.42
C LEU A 549 10.43 -6.31 1.25
N LYS A 550 9.76 -5.74 0.24
CA LYS A 550 9.33 -6.49 -0.96
C LYS A 550 10.53 -7.06 -1.72
N ILE A 551 11.63 -6.31 -1.82
CA ILE A 551 12.86 -6.83 -2.44
C ILE A 551 13.40 -8.03 -1.64
N ILE A 552 13.43 -7.95 -0.30
CA ILE A 552 13.82 -9.08 0.56
C ILE A 552 12.94 -10.31 0.31
N GLU A 553 11.63 -10.13 0.13
CA GLU A 553 10.70 -11.23 -0.18
C GLU A 553 10.95 -11.86 -1.55
N ILE A 554 11.32 -11.05 -2.55
CA ILE A 554 11.77 -11.54 -3.86
C ILE A 554 13.06 -12.37 -3.68
N LEU A 555 14.06 -11.84 -2.96
CA LEU A 555 15.32 -12.54 -2.72
C LEU A 555 15.11 -13.87 -1.99
N LYS A 556 14.18 -13.95 -1.03
CA LYS A 556 13.82 -15.21 -0.36
C LYS A 556 13.29 -16.24 -1.35
N PHE A 557 12.37 -15.82 -2.24
CA PHE A 557 11.82 -16.71 -3.27
C PHE A 557 12.92 -17.20 -4.22
N ILE A 558 13.84 -16.33 -4.64
CA ILE A 558 14.96 -16.71 -5.52
C ILE A 558 15.90 -17.70 -4.83
N LEU A 559 16.17 -17.52 -3.53
CA LEU A 559 16.91 -18.51 -2.74
C LEU A 559 16.21 -19.86 -2.67
N ASP A 560 14.87 -19.88 -2.58
CA ASP A 560 14.09 -21.12 -2.60
C ASP A 560 14.15 -21.82 -3.96
N VAL A 561 14.06 -21.09 -5.07
CA VAL A 561 14.23 -21.65 -6.42
C VAL A 561 15.65 -22.19 -6.62
N ARG A 562 16.67 -21.47 -6.12
CA ARG A 562 18.07 -21.93 -6.15
C ARG A 562 18.27 -23.20 -5.30
N LEU A 563 17.59 -23.30 -4.17
CA LEU A 563 17.58 -24.51 -3.35
C LEU A 563 16.97 -25.69 -4.12
N ASP A 564 15.85 -25.49 -4.82
CA ASP A 564 15.22 -26.53 -5.64
C ASP A 564 16.11 -26.98 -6.81
N TYR A 565 16.81 -26.05 -7.46
CA TYR A 565 17.83 -26.37 -8.47
C TYR A 565 18.92 -27.28 -7.91
N ARG A 566 19.50 -26.93 -6.74
CA ARG A 566 20.54 -27.74 -6.08
C ARG A 566 20.07 -29.13 -5.69
N ILE A 567 18.83 -29.25 -5.20
CA ILE A 567 18.20 -30.55 -4.93
C ILE A 567 18.09 -31.36 -6.23
N THR A 568 17.74 -30.70 -7.34
CA THR A 568 17.66 -31.36 -8.66
C THR A 568 19.02 -31.86 -9.12
N CYS A 569 20.07 -31.05 -9.02
CA CYS A 569 21.44 -31.48 -9.34
C CYS A 569 21.86 -32.72 -8.53
N LEU A 570 21.60 -32.73 -7.21
CA LEU A 570 21.90 -33.90 -6.36
C LEU A 570 21.15 -35.16 -6.80
N LEU A 571 19.88 -35.01 -7.17
CA LEU A 571 19.07 -36.13 -7.67
C LEU A 571 19.56 -36.63 -9.04
N SER A 572 19.99 -35.73 -9.93
CA SER A 572 20.56 -36.10 -11.23
C SER A 572 21.87 -36.87 -11.06
N ILE A 573 22.77 -36.42 -10.18
CA ILE A 573 24.01 -37.14 -9.83
C ILE A 573 23.68 -38.52 -9.27
N PHE A 574 22.74 -38.60 -8.32
CA PHE A 574 22.32 -39.89 -7.75
C PHE A 574 21.74 -40.82 -8.82
N LYS A 575 20.92 -40.29 -9.74
CA LYS A 575 20.32 -41.07 -10.83
C LYS A 575 21.36 -41.56 -11.83
N HIS A 576 22.31 -40.72 -12.22
CA HIS A 576 23.42 -41.10 -13.10
C HIS A 576 24.18 -42.30 -12.54
N GLU A 577 24.63 -42.20 -11.29
CA GLU A 577 25.36 -43.27 -10.60
C GLU A 577 24.51 -44.54 -10.41
N PHE A 578 23.21 -44.39 -10.13
CA PHE A 578 22.30 -45.52 -10.01
C PHE A 578 22.07 -46.24 -11.36
N ASP A 579 21.92 -45.49 -12.45
CA ASP A 579 21.67 -46.05 -13.79
C ASP A 579 22.94 -46.67 -14.39
N GLU A 580 24.12 -46.08 -14.14
CA GLU A 580 25.42 -46.65 -14.55
C GLU A 580 25.72 -47.97 -13.82
N ASN A 581 25.52 -48.01 -12.49
CA ASN A 581 25.72 -49.24 -11.71
C ASN A 581 24.73 -50.36 -12.09
N ASN A 582 23.51 -50.03 -12.52
CA ASN A 582 22.56 -51.04 -13.01
C ASN A 582 22.85 -51.54 -14.43
N SER A 583 23.58 -50.77 -15.24
CA SER A 583 23.98 -51.15 -16.61
C SER A 583 25.19 -52.08 -16.63
N ILE A 584 26.08 -51.98 -15.63
CA ILE A 584 27.28 -52.80 -15.49
C ILE A 584 26.98 -53.98 -14.55
N LYS A 585 26.31 -55.02 -15.06
CA LYS A 585 25.82 -56.18 -14.27
C LYS A 585 26.90 -57.11 -13.67
N ASP A 586 28.20 -56.81 -13.81
CA ASP A 586 29.28 -57.77 -13.50
C ASP A 586 30.30 -57.30 -12.44
N THR A 587 30.05 -56.22 -11.71
CA THR A 587 30.88 -55.85 -10.54
C THR A 587 30.03 -55.67 -9.29
N ASP A 588 30.32 -56.47 -8.26
CA ASP A 588 29.76 -56.44 -6.90
C ASP A 588 30.18 -55.15 -6.12
N ASN A 589 30.49 -54.07 -6.84
CA ASN A 589 30.77 -52.77 -6.27
C ASN A 589 29.44 -52.05 -6.08
N GLY A 590 29.07 -51.79 -4.83
CA GLY A 590 27.93 -50.92 -4.51
C GLY A 590 28.12 -49.50 -5.06
N LEU A 591 27.10 -48.66 -4.87
CA LEU A 591 27.14 -47.24 -5.26
C LEU A 591 28.44 -46.56 -4.77
N ASP A 592 29.12 -45.87 -5.67
CA ASP A 592 30.32 -45.09 -5.33
C ASP A 592 29.92 -43.82 -4.55
N LEU A 593 29.79 -43.99 -3.23
CA LEU A 593 29.43 -42.91 -2.32
C LEU A 593 30.50 -41.80 -2.26
N GLU A 594 31.75 -42.11 -2.59
CA GLU A 594 32.85 -41.14 -2.57
C GLU A 594 32.79 -40.25 -3.82
N ALA A 595 32.49 -40.82 -4.99
CA ALA A 595 32.18 -40.06 -6.21
C ALA A 595 30.95 -39.16 -6.04
N ILE A 596 29.84 -39.70 -5.50
CA ILE A 596 28.63 -38.90 -5.21
C ILE A 596 28.94 -37.76 -4.25
N SER A 597 29.70 -38.02 -3.18
CA SER A 597 30.07 -36.98 -2.21
C SER A 597 30.94 -35.89 -2.83
N THR A 598 31.87 -36.26 -3.71
CA THR A 598 32.76 -35.29 -4.38
C THR A 598 32.00 -34.43 -5.38
N HIS A 599 31.13 -35.03 -6.18
CA HIS A 599 30.25 -34.29 -7.09
C HIS A 599 29.22 -33.43 -6.35
N ALA A 600 28.71 -33.90 -5.21
CA ALA A 600 27.78 -33.13 -4.37
C ALA A 600 28.43 -31.89 -3.75
N GLU A 601 29.70 -31.96 -3.30
CA GLU A 601 30.42 -30.76 -2.84
C GLU A 601 30.68 -29.77 -4.00
N GLY A 602 30.86 -30.27 -5.23
CA GLY A 602 30.99 -29.45 -6.44
C GLY A 602 29.78 -28.56 -6.77
N ILE A 603 28.61 -28.82 -6.17
CA ILE A 603 27.40 -27.96 -6.26
C ILE A 603 27.53 -26.70 -5.39
N PHE A 604 28.39 -26.73 -4.37
CA PHE A 604 28.61 -25.63 -3.44
C PHE A 604 29.94 -24.91 -3.68
N ASP A 605 30.97 -25.64 -4.10
CA ASP A 605 32.29 -25.10 -4.37
C ASP A 605 32.39 -24.62 -5.83
N GLY A 606 32.92 -23.40 -6.00
CA GLY A 606 32.97 -22.53 -7.20
C GLY A 606 33.45 -23.09 -8.55
N SER A 607 32.97 -24.26 -8.96
CA SER A 607 33.03 -24.81 -10.32
C SER A 607 32.36 -23.86 -11.33
N ALA A 608 32.69 -23.98 -12.63
CA ALA A 608 32.21 -23.05 -13.67
C ALA A 608 30.66 -22.88 -13.69
N GLU A 609 29.90 -23.95 -13.43
CA GLU A 609 28.43 -23.92 -13.36
C GLU A 609 27.88 -23.31 -12.05
N THR A 610 28.69 -23.27 -10.98
CA THR A 610 28.31 -22.61 -9.71
C THR A 610 28.64 -21.11 -9.71
N GLN A 611 29.50 -20.63 -10.62
CA GLN A 611 29.65 -19.19 -10.88
C GLN A 611 28.37 -18.59 -11.48
N ASP A 612 27.64 -19.36 -12.29
CA ASP A 612 26.35 -18.92 -12.85
C ASP A 612 25.25 -18.83 -11.77
N LEU A 613 25.38 -19.58 -10.67
CA LEU A 613 24.47 -19.52 -9.50
C LEU A 613 24.82 -18.42 -8.50
N ASP A 614 25.86 -17.62 -8.76
CA ASP A 614 26.24 -16.50 -7.92
C ASP A 614 25.24 -15.35 -8.05
N LEU A 615 24.65 -14.96 -6.91
CA LEU A 615 23.56 -13.98 -6.87
C LEU A 615 24.05 -12.56 -7.17
N ASP A 616 25.31 -12.23 -6.82
CA ASP A 616 25.83 -10.88 -6.94
C ASP A 616 27.02 -10.74 -7.92
N GLY A 617 27.53 -11.84 -8.46
CA GLY A 617 28.69 -11.86 -9.37
C GLY A 617 29.99 -11.38 -8.72
N GLN A 618 30.00 -11.20 -7.39
CA GLN A 618 31.14 -10.75 -6.59
C GLN A 618 31.48 -11.77 -5.48
N GLY A 619 30.98 -13.01 -5.60
CA GLY A 619 31.18 -14.08 -4.63
C GLY A 619 30.49 -13.81 -3.29
N GLY A 620 29.32 -13.16 -3.29
CA GLY A 620 28.50 -12.89 -2.11
C GLY A 620 28.89 -11.64 -1.31
N LYS A 621 29.90 -10.88 -1.73
CA LYS A 621 30.38 -9.68 -1.01
C LYS A 621 29.35 -8.56 -0.97
N MET A 622 28.68 -8.31 -2.09
CA MET A 622 27.67 -7.28 -2.19
C MET A 622 26.41 -7.71 -1.44
N PHE A 623 26.02 -8.97 -1.57
CA PHE A 623 24.91 -9.55 -0.81
C PHE A 623 25.11 -9.38 0.71
N LEU A 624 26.30 -9.70 1.23
CA LEU A 624 26.63 -9.53 2.65
C LEU A 624 26.64 -8.05 3.08
N ARG A 625 27.25 -7.16 2.28
CA ARG A 625 27.29 -5.72 2.57
C ARG A 625 25.89 -5.13 2.68
N VAL A 626 25.02 -5.46 1.73
CA VAL A 626 23.62 -5.02 1.69
C VAL A 626 22.88 -5.50 2.94
N LEU A 627 22.95 -6.80 3.25
CA LEU A 627 22.24 -7.36 4.42
C LEU A 627 22.72 -6.77 5.74
N LEU A 628 24.04 -6.56 5.89
CA LEU A 628 24.59 -5.92 7.09
C LEU A 628 24.10 -4.48 7.23
N ASN A 629 24.02 -3.73 6.13
CA ASN A 629 23.44 -2.39 6.14
C ASN A 629 21.95 -2.42 6.53
N LEU A 630 21.17 -3.35 5.98
CA LEU A 630 19.75 -3.51 6.30
C LEU A 630 19.48 -3.82 7.78
N VAL A 631 20.38 -4.55 8.45
CA VAL A 631 20.30 -4.86 9.89
C VAL A 631 20.52 -3.61 10.78
N MET A 632 21.19 -2.58 10.26
CA MET A 632 21.47 -1.35 11.01
C MET A 632 20.30 -0.36 11.04
N HIS A 633 19.19 -0.66 10.33
CA HIS A 633 18.00 0.19 10.31
C HIS A 633 17.09 -0.01 11.54
N ASN A 634 16.34 1.04 11.91
CA ASN A 634 15.39 1.04 13.04
C ASN A 634 14.03 0.38 12.72
N TYR A 635 13.92 -0.42 11.64
CA TYR A 635 12.67 -1.03 11.19
C TYR A 635 12.64 -2.55 11.46
N PRO A 636 11.89 -3.04 12.47
CA PRO A 636 12.04 -4.42 12.97
C PRO A 636 11.79 -5.53 11.95
N THR A 637 10.81 -5.37 11.06
CA THR A 637 10.45 -6.38 10.05
C THR A 637 11.52 -6.49 8.98
N LEU A 638 12.16 -5.38 8.59
CA LEU A 638 13.28 -5.35 7.67
C LEU A 638 14.50 -6.05 8.27
N VAL A 639 14.84 -5.74 9.53
CA VAL A 639 15.95 -6.38 10.25
C VAL A 639 15.71 -7.89 10.36
N SER A 640 14.51 -8.31 10.71
CA SER A 640 14.15 -9.74 10.78
C SER A 640 14.31 -10.43 9.42
N GLY A 641 13.83 -9.80 8.34
CA GLY A 641 13.97 -10.32 6.99
C GLY A 641 15.42 -10.43 6.53
N ALA A 642 16.23 -9.41 6.81
CA ALA A 642 17.66 -9.38 6.47
C ALA A 642 18.45 -10.43 7.25
N LEU A 643 18.19 -10.58 8.55
CA LEU A 643 18.81 -11.62 9.38
C LEU A 643 18.46 -13.03 8.88
N GLN A 644 17.20 -13.28 8.50
CA GLN A 644 16.81 -14.57 7.93
C GLN A 644 17.61 -14.88 6.66
N LEU A 645 17.75 -13.92 5.75
CA LEU A 645 18.57 -14.08 4.54
C LEU A 645 20.05 -14.32 4.89
N LEU A 646 20.58 -13.62 5.89
CA LEU A 646 21.96 -13.76 6.34
C LEU A 646 22.22 -15.16 6.90
N PHE A 647 21.35 -15.67 7.76
CA PHE A 647 21.47 -17.02 8.30
C PHE A 647 21.37 -18.09 7.20
N ARG A 648 20.44 -17.94 6.25
CA ARG A 648 20.32 -18.85 5.09
C ARG A 648 21.59 -18.85 4.24
N HIS A 649 22.20 -17.69 4.03
CA HIS A 649 23.44 -17.58 3.26
C HIS A 649 24.59 -18.39 3.84
N PHE A 650 24.72 -18.49 5.17
CA PHE A 650 25.76 -19.31 5.81
C PHE A 650 25.35 -20.77 6.06
N SER A 651 24.06 -21.09 6.04
CA SER A 651 23.52 -22.43 6.33
C SER A 651 23.14 -23.24 5.09
N GLN A 652 23.61 -22.84 3.90
CA GLN A 652 23.25 -23.46 2.62
C GLN A 652 23.40 -24.99 2.59
N ARG A 653 24.50 -25.54 3.11
CA ARG A 653 24.73 -27.00 3.16
C ARG A 653 23.70 -27.71 4.03
N GLN A 654 23.47 -27.18 5.24
CA GLN A 654 22.50 -27.73 6.18
C GLN A 654 21.07 -27.65 5.63
N GLU A 655 20.72 -26.54 4.98
CA GLU A 655 19.42 -26.32 4.37
C GLU A 655 19.15 -27.31 3.24
N VAL A 656 20.09 -27.51 2.33
CA VAL A 656 19.98 -28.51 1.25
C VAL A 656 19.81 -29.91 1.84
N LEU A 657 20.61 -30.31 2.83
CA LEU A 657 20.48 -31.62 3.47
C LEU A 657 19.13 -31.82 4.17
N GLN A 658 18.63 -30.79 4.85
CA GLN A 658 17.34 -30.85 5.53
C GLN A 658 16.17 -30.91 4.54
N ALA A 659 16.27 -30.21 3.42
CA ALA A 659 15.28 -30.27 2.35
C ALA A 659 15.34 -31.62 1.63
N PHE A 660 16.54 -32.12 1.32
CA PHE A 660 16.75 -33.41 0.65
C PHE A 660 16.17 -34.59 1.45
N LYS A 661 16.27 -34.56 2.79
CA LYS A 661 15.62 -35.56 3.67
C LYS A 661 14.09 -35.60 3.56
N GLN A 662 13.46 -34.52 3.12
CA GLN A 662 12.01 -34.42 2.93
C GLN A 662 11.58 -34.79 1.50
N VAL A 663 12.54 -34.91 0.57
CA VAL A 663 12.24 -35.26 -0.82
C VAL A 663 11.77 -36.71 -0.89
N GLN A 664 10.68 -36.93 -1.63
CA GLN A 664 10.13 -38.24 -1.92
C GLN A 664 10.19 -38.50 -3.42
N LEU A 665 10.72 -39.67 -3.78
CA LEU A 665 10.80 -40.14 -5.16
C LEU A 665 9.64 -41.08 -5.44
N LEU A 666 8.77 -40.69 -6.36
CA LEU A 666 7.59 -41.47 -6.76
C LEU A 666 7.86 -42.19 -8.08
N LEU A 667 7.34 -43.40 -8.24
CA LEU A 667 7.59 -44.25 -9.41
C LEU A 667 6.48 -44.14 -10.45
N THR A 668 5.23 -43.99 -10.03
CA THR A 668 4.08 -43.90 -10.95
C THR A 668 3.40 -42.53 -10.89
N SER A 669 2.81 -42.10 -12.00
CA SER A 669 2.02 -40.86 -12.05
C SER A 669 0.78 -40.92 -11.14
N SER A 670 0.19 -42.10 -10.95
CA SER A 670 -0.92 -42.30 -10.02
C SER A 670 -0.51 -42.03 -8.57
N ASP A 671 0.71 -42.40 -8.17
CA ASP A 671 1.21 -42.09 -6.82
C ASP A 671 1.44 -40.58 -6.63
N VAL A 672 1.82 -39.86 -7.70
CA VAL A 672 1.96 -38.39 -7.67
C VAL A 672 0.60 -37.72 -7.49
N GLU A 673 -0.44 -38.20 -8.17
CA GLU A 673 -1.82 -37.69 -8.00
C GLU A 673 -2.34 -37.98 -6.59
N ASN A 674 -2.14 -39.21 -6.08
CA ASN A 674 -2.51 -39.57 -4.71
C ASN A 674 -1.78 -38.71 -3.67
N TYR A 675 -0.48 -38.47 -3.86
CA TYR A 675 0.30 -37.60 -2.98
C TYR A 675 -0.21 -36.16 -3.01
N LYS A 676 -0.50 -35.62 -4.19
CA LYS A 676 -1.07 -34.27 -4.33
C LYS A 676 -2.40 -34.16 -3.60
N GLN A 677 -3.31 -35.14 -3.78
CA GLN A 677 -4.60 -35.16 -3.09
C GLN A 677 -4.42 -35.24 -1.57
N ILE A 678 -3.61 -36.17 -1.06
CA ILE A 678 -3.35 -36.32 0.38
C ILE A 678 -2.77 -35.03 0.96
N LYS A 679 -1.88 -34.36 0.22
CA LYS A 679 -1.30 -33.09 0.65
C LYS A 679 -2.35 -31.99 0.71
N THR A 680 -3.21 -31.87 -0.30
CA THR A 680 -4.32 -30.91 -0.29
C THR A 680 -5.25 -31.16 0.90
N ASP A 681 -5.64 -32.42 1.13
CA ASP A 681 -6.51 -32.79 2.26
C ASP A 681 -5.85 -32.52 3.63
N LEU A 682 -4.53 -32.67 3.73
CA LEU A 682 -3.76 -32.34 4.94
C LEU A 682 -3.67 -30.84 5.17
N ASP A 683 -3.39 -30.07 4.11
CA ASP A 683 -3.30 -28.61 4.15
C ASP A 683 -4.69 -28.02 4.53
N GLU A 684 -5.79 -28.55 3.96
CA GLU A 684 -7.17 -28.16 4.31
C GLU A 684 -7.56 -28.46 5.77
N ARG A 685 -7.01 -29.53 6.37
CA ARG A 685 -7.27 -29.88 7.78
C ARG A 685 -6.44 -29.08 8.77
N GLN A 686 -5.37 -28.41 8.33
CA GLN A 686 -4.52 -27.57 9.17
C GLN A 686 -4.98 -26.11 9.20
N LEU A 687 -5.68 -25.66 8.16
CA LEU A 687 -6.44 -24.41 8.09
C LEU A 687 -7.72 -24.48 8.94
#